data_AF-A0A6I6G8M8-F1
#
_entry.id   AF-A0A6I6G8M8-F1
#
_cell.length_a   1.000
_cell.length_b   1.000
_cell.length_c   1.000
_cell.angle_alpha   90.00
_cell.angle_beta   90.00
_cell.angle_gamma   90.00
#
_symmetry.space_group_name_H-M   'P 1'
#
loop_
_entity.id
_entity.type
_entity.pdbx_description
1 polymer ?
#
loop_
_entity_poly.entity_id
_entity_poly.type
_entity_poly.pdbx_seq_one_letter_code
_entity_poly.pdbx_strand_id
1 'polypeptide(L)'
;MKGILYKQRLLPLLLATIGAMPLLAQPGKNGAATITTAATTINSYTNVTADIAVGATSISVANSALTGGAFGSTALAAGDYILIIQMQGASIDATNTTAYGSITSYNNAGLYEFACVSAVPNATSITLAAPTVNAYTATGKVQIVRIPRYTTLTVNSPGSIIAAAWNGTTGGVVAIETTGAIALNVTQSVNVNGLGFRGGALDNNTSTADGTVVTTYRSTSSNDGAEKGESIAGYQTEYDALNGRYGRGAAANGGGGGNGHNAGGGGGSNGNNGVTYTGTGNPSTSTAAWANAWNLEAINFATSTSSGGGRGGYSYGSANQDALTVAPGNNSWGGDQRDNVGGFGGRPLNVAGNRLFLGGGGGAGDANNSAGGAGGNGGGLVFIIAGGNITGGGSITANGSAGANSVGGHNDAPGGGGGGGSVVIYNRSGNVANTISIQANGGVGGNQLITSNESEGPGGGGGGGYIAITSGTPTRTVNGAANGTTSSTAVTEFTPNGATAGASGLSQTYSPASSLFIAVSGTVLNDANGHTDNLINGTGSNLGGTLYVSAVQSATVIATVPVQSNGTFTFTTLPPGTYDVVLHNNAAGQATSTMPANTRRTAEGATTAGDGTVNGIVVSKYYLCSGYRVVVWGKQTTGFYQLHGQWF
;
A
#
# COMPACT_ATOMS: atom_id res chain seq x y z
N MET A 1 -80.58 -8.33 37.42
CA MET A 1 -79.91 -8.85 36.20
C MET A 1 -79.30 -7.66 35.46
N LYS A 2 -77.98 -7.45 35.57
CA LYS A 2 -77.23 -6.46 34.77
C LYS A 2 -76.34 -7.24 33.82
N GLY A 3 -76.60 -7.15 32.51
CA GLY A 3 -75.77 -7.74 31.47
C GLY A 3 -75.25 -6.64 30.55
N ILE A 4 -73.96 -6.36 30.64
CA ILE A 4 -73.23 -5.39 29.82
C ILE A 4 -72.74 -6.14 28.57
N LEU A 5 -73.16 -5.74 27.38
CA LEU A 5 -72.61 -6.24 26.11
C LEU A 5 -71.39 -5.40 25.70
N TYR A 6 -70.20 -6.01 25.72
CA TYR A 6 -68.99 -5.48 25.08
C TYR A 6 -68.97 -5.91 23.60
N LYS A 7 -68.98 -4.94 22.67
CA LYS A 7 -68.60 -5.17 21.27
C LYS A 7 -67.07 -5.15 21.16
N GLN A 8 -66.45 -6.30 21.00
CA GLN A 8 -65.04 -6.40 20.60
C GLN A 8 -64.89 -6.00 19.12
N ARG A 9 -64.14 -4.92 18.86
CA ARG A 9 -63.64 -4.60 17.51
C ARG A 9 -62.31 -5.34 17.32
N LEU A 10 -62.29 -6.35 16.45
CA LEU A 10 -61.04 -6.91 15.95
C LEU A 10 -60.37 -5.87 15.04
N LEU A 11 -59.17 -5.44 15.42
CA LEU A 11 -58.25 -4.65 14.59
C LEU A 11 -57.36 -5.67 13.84
N PRO A 12 -57.30 -5.68 12.49
CA PRO A 12 -56.38 -6.54 11.78
C PRO A 12 -54.95 -5.99 11.97
N LEU A 13 -54.12 -6.74 12.70
CA LEU A 13 -52.69 -6.50 12.84
C LEU A 13 -52.04 -6.82 11.48
N LEU A 14 -51.78 -5.78 10.68
CA LEU A 14 -51.00 -5.88 9.45
C LEU A 14 -49.54 -6.16 9.84
N LEU A 15 -49.17 -7.44 9.84
CA LEU A 15 -47.79 -7.88 10.04
C LEU A 15 -47.00 -7.55 8.77
N ALA A 16 -46.40 -6.35 8.74
CA ALA A 16 -45.46 -5.99 7.69
C ALA A 16 -44.22 -6.90 7.84
N THR A 17 -44.11 -7.89 6.96
CA THR A 17 -42.88 -8.63 6.73
C THR A 17 -41.85 -7.64 6.20
N ILE A 18 -41.04 -7.06 7.09
CA ILE A 18 -39.81 -6.37 6.72
C ILE A 18 -38.89 -7.44 6.16
N GLY A 19 -38.90 -7.62 4.84
CA GLY A 19 -37.91 -8.44 4.17
C GLY A 19 -36.52 -7.94 4.54
N ALA A 20 -35.66 -8.85 5.02
CA ALA A 20 -34.26 -8.54 5.30
C ALA A 20 -33.61 -8.06 4.00
N MET A 21 -33.42 -6.75 3.87
CA MET A 21 -32.66 -6.17 2.77
C MET A 21 -31.20 -6.65 2.91
N PRO A 22 -30.56 -7.14 1.85
CA PRO A 22 -29.15 -7.51 1.92
C PRO A 22 -28.34 -6.27 2.32
N LEU A 23 -27.63 -6.37 3.43
CA LEU A 23 -26.79 -5.31 3.98
C LEU A 23 -25.57 -5.15 3.04
N LEU A 24 -25.74 -4.39 1.96
CA LEU A 24 -24.63 -4.01 1.08
C LEU A 24 -23.59 -3.20 1.88
N ALA A 25 -22.34 -3.19 1.43
CA ALA A 25 -21.22 -2.54 2.11
C ALA A 25 -21.50 -1.05 2.36
N GLN A 26 -21.77 -0.68 3.62
CA GLN A 26 -22.01 0.71 3.99
C GLN A 26 -20.72 1.33 4.54
N PRO A 27 -20.25 2.46 4.01
CA PRO A 27 -19.24 3.27 4.65
C PRO A 27 -19.78 3.79 5.96
N GLY A 28 -18.88 4.04 6.89
CA GLY A 28 -19.28 4.41 8.23
C GLY A 28 -20.01 3.30 8.97
N LYS A 29 -20.12 2.07 8.44
CA LYS A 29 -20.76 0.95 9.15
C LYS A 29 -20.10 0.63 10.48
N ASN A 30 -18.83 1.01 10.64
CA ASN A 30 -18.10 0.85 11.89
C ASN A 30 -18.24 2.07 12.82
N GLY A 31 -19.12 3.02 12.50
CA GLY A 31 -19.40 4.20 13.32
C GLY A 31 -18.19 5.13 13.48
N ALA A 32 -18.26 6.02 14.47
CA ALA A 32 -17.12 6.85 14.84
C ALA A 32 -16.16 6.04 15.70
N ALA A 33 -14.86 6.18 15.45
CA ALA A 33 -13.82 5.53 16.24
C ALA A 33 -12.94 6.56 16.97
N THR A 34 -12.63 6.26 18.23
CA THR A 34 -11.64 7.00 19.02
C THR A 34 -10.60 6.01 19.53
N ILE A 35 -9.35 6.20 19.13
CA ILE A 35 -8.21 5.37 19.53
C ILE A 35 -7.45 6.09 20.64
N THR A 36 -7.47 5.51 21.84
CA THR A 36 -6.74 5.96 23.03
C THR A 36 -5.76 4.91 23.56
N THR A 37 -5.70 3.75 22.92
CA THR A 37 -4.78 2.65 23.28
C THR A 37 -3.60 2.62 22.33
N ALA A 38 -2.38 2.61 22.87
CA ALA A 38 -1.17 2.48 22.07
C ALA A 38 -1.14 1.13 21.34
N ALA A 39 -0.47 1.07 20.19
CA ALA A 39 -0.27 -0.16 19.41
C ALA A 39 -1.58 -0.87 19.03
N THR A 40 -2.64 -0.11 18.76
CA THR A 40 -3.92 -0.67 18.32
C THR A 40 -3.80 -1.16 16.88
N THR A 41 -3.98 -2.46 16.66
CA THR A 41 -4.19 -2.97 15.30
C THR A 41 -5.65 -2.78 14.90
N ILE A 42 -5.93 -2.31 13.69
CA ILE A 42 -7.30 -2.10 13.20
C ILE A 42 -7.67 -2.99 12.00
N ASN A 43 -6.68 -3.44 11.23
CA ASN A 43 -6.87 -4.33 10.09
C ASN A 43 -6.74 -5.81 10.49
N SER A 44 -7.43 -6.67 9.76
CA SER A 44 -7.27 -8.12 9.82
C SER A 44 -6.80 -8.64 8.47
N TYR A 45 -6.08 -9.76 8.46
CA TYR A 45 -5.40 -10.27 7.27
C TYR A 45 -5.71 -11.75 7.02
N THR A 46 -5.70 -12.14 5.76
CA THR A 46 -5.62 -13.54 5.29
C THR A 46 -4.85 -13.57 3.98
N ASN A 47 -4.37 -14.73 3.56
CA ASN A 47 -3.73 -14.91 2.26
C ASN A 47 -4.64 -15.67 1.29
N VAL A 48 -4.40 -15.50 0.00
CA VAL A 48 -5.04 -16.32 -1.02
C VAL A 48 -4.38 -17.69 -1.09
N THR A 49 -5.11 -18.69 -1.56
CA THR A 49 -4.61 -20.07 -1.74
C THR A 49 -4.57 -20.51 -3.21
N ALA A 50 -5.09 -19.69 -4.12
CA ALA A 50 -5.06 -19.90 -5.56
C ALA A 50 -4.90 -18.56 -6.29
N ASP A 51 -4.43 -18.63 -7.54
CA ASP A 51 -4.31 -17.47 -8.41
C ASP A 51 -5.68 -16.82 -8.65
N ILE A 52 -5.69 -15.50 -8.73
CA ILE A 52 -6.89 -14.71 -9.07
C ILE A 52 -6.73 -14.22 -10.50
N ALA A 53 -7.61 -14.65 -11.39
CA ALA A 53 -7.64 -14.16 -12.76
C ALA A 53 -8.25 -12.74 -12.82
N VAL A 54 -7.92 -11.98 -13.86
CA VAL A 54 -8.71 -10.78 -14.22
C VAL A 54 -10.16 -11.21 -14.43
N GLY A 55 -11.11 -10.43 -13.92
CA GLY A 55 -12.53 -10.74 -14.06
C GLY A 55 -13.07 -11.66 -12.95
N ALA A 56 -12.25 -12.08 -11.99
CA ALA A 56 -12.67 -13.02 -10.96
C ALA A 56 -13.68 -12.39 -10.00
N THR A 57 -14.77 -13.10 -9.73
CA THR A 57 -15.78 -12.74 -8.72
C THR A 57 -15.74 -13.65 -7.50
N SER A 58 -14.93 -14.70 -7.51
CA SER A 58 -14.70 -15.58 -6.36
C SER A 58 -13.21 -15.71 -6.11
N ILE A 59 -12.80 -15.62 -4.84
CA ILE A 59 -11.41 -15.72 -4.41
C ILE A 59 -11.30 -16.81 -3.35
N SER A 60 -10.33 -17.70 -3.53
CA SER A 60 -9.96 -18.72 -2.53
C SER A 60 -8.98 -18.12 -1.52
N VAL A 61 -9.33 -18.20 -0.25
CA VAL A 61 -8.54 -17.68 0.88
C VAL A 61 -8.24 -18.79 1.89
N ALA A 62 -7.15 -18.63 2.64
CA ALA A 62 -6.78 -19.58 3.69
C ALA A 62 -7.87 -19.68 4.77
N ASN A 63 -8.42 -18.53 5.17
CA ASN A 63 -9.58 -18.44 6.04
C ASN A 63 -10.29 -17.09 5.82
N SER A 64 -11.62 -17.09 5.82
CA SER A 64 -12.48 -15.90 5.79
C SER A 64 -12.69 -15.29 7.17
N ALA A 65 -12.42 -16.02 8.26
CA ALA A 65 -12.13 -15.48 9.58
C ALA A 65 -10.69 -14.98 9.62
N LEU A 66 -10.51 -13.73 9.18
CA LEU A 66 -9.20 -13.08 9.11
C LEU A 66 -8.60 -12.90 10.51
N THR A 67 -7.29 -12.82 10.59
CA THR A 67 -6.57 -12.67 11.86
C THR A 67 -6.15 -11.22 12.10
N GLY A 68 -6.35 -10.72 13.32
CA GLY A 68 -5.84 -9.43 13.79
C GLY A 68 -6.90 -8.34 13.91
N GLY A 69 -6.51 -7.20 14.49
CA GLY A 69 -7.22 -5.93 14.43
C GLY A 69 -8.61 -5.85 15.07
N ALA A 70 -9.38 -4.85 14.63
CA ALA A 70 -10.67 -4.46 15.21
C ALA A 70 -11.80 -5.48 14.98
N PHE A 71 -11.57 -6.49 14.13
CA PHE A 71 -12.58 -7.49 13.77
C PHE A 71 -12.37 -8.83 14.51
N GLY A 72 -11.29 -9.00 15.27
CA GLY A 72 -11.00 -10.25 15.98
C GLY A 72 -10.94 -11.43 15.01
N SER A 73 -11.58 -12.55 15.38
CA SER A 73 -11.76 -13.74 14.53
C SER A 73 -13.09 -13.75 13.76
N THR A 74 -13.75 -12.59 13.62
CA THR A 74 -15.02 -12.51 12.90
C THR A 74 -14.79 -12.75 11.41
N ALA A 75 -15.53 -13.71 10.85
CA ALA A 75 -15.55 -13.93 9.41
C ALA A 75 -15.87 -12.64 8.65
N LEU A 76 -15.33 -12.55 7.44
CA LEU A 76 -15.83 -11.63 6.44
C LEU A 76 -17.33 -11.90 6.24
N ALA A 77 -18.06 -10.86 5.94
CA ALA A 77 -19.47 -10.90 5.64
C ALA A 77 -19.76 -10.05 4.42
N ALA A 78 -20.95 -10.26 3.84
CA ALA A 78 -21.49 -9.35 2.85
C ALA A 78 -21.39 -7.91 3.36
N GLY A 79 -20.84 -7.04 2.53
CA GLY A 79 -20.65 -5.64 2.85
C GLY A 79 -19.30 -5.27 3.47
N ASP A 80 -18.36 -6.20 3.63
CA ASP A 80 -16.97 -5.85 3.96
C ASP A 80 -16.22 -5.23 2.80
N TYR A 81 -15.28 -4.34 3.15
CA TYR A 81 -14.38 -3.69 2.20
C TYR A 81 -12.98 -4.22 2.44
N ILE A 82 -12.31 -4.62 1.37
CA ILE A 82 -11.03 -5.28 1.40
C ILE A 82 -10.05 -4.61 0.44
N LEU A 83 -8.77 -4.66 0.79
CA LEU A 83 -7.66 -4.42 -0.11
C LEU A 83 -7.07 -5.79 -0.50
N ILE A 84 -6.97 -6.03 -1.80
CA ILE A 84 -6.22 -7.14 -2.38
C ILE A 84 -4.87 -6.57 -2.78
N ILE A 85 -3.78 -7.13 -2.27
CA ILE A 85 -2.43 -6.66 -2.60
C ILE A 85 -1.46 -7.83 -2.69
N GLN A 86 -0.66 -7.85 -3.76
CA GLN A 86 0.41 -8.83 -3.93
C GLN A 86 1.74 -8.25 -3.48
N MET A 87 2.40 -8.89 -2.52
CA MET A 87 3.56 -8.32 -1.87
C MET A 87 4.87 -8.64 -2.61
N GLN A 88 4.99 -9.83 -3.20
CA GLN A 88 6.22 -10.36 -3.80
C GLN A 88 5.95 -11.01 -5.17
N GLY A 89 6.99 -11.61 -5.76
CA GLY A 89 6.93 -12.35 -7.02
C GLY A 89 7.52 -11.62 -8.21
N ALA A 90 8.30 -10.56 -7.99
CA ALA A 90 9.07 -9.92 -9.06
C ALA A 90 10.19 -10.84 -9.57
N SER A 91 10.46 -10.80 -10.87
CA SER A 91 11.61 -11.48 -11.48
C SER A 91 12.82 -10.56 -11.46
N ILE A 92 13.98 -11.13 -11.14
CA ILE A 92 15.26 -10.42 -11.10
C ILE A 92 16.32 -11.09 -11.96
N ASP A 93 17.32 -10.32 -12.38
CA ASP A 93 18.57 -10.86 -12.90
C ASP A 93 19.28 -11.67 -11.80
N ALA A 94 19.50 -12.96 -12.05
CA ALA A 94 20.15 -13.88 -11.13
C ALA A 94 21.59 -14.22 -11.57
N THR A 95 22.20 -13.46 -12.48
CA THR A 95 23.60 -13.65 -12.84
C THR A 95 24.53 -13.21 -11.70
N ASN A 96 25.69 -13.85 -11.58
CA ASN A 96 26.66 -13.49 -10.55
C ASN A 96 27.50 -12.27 -10.96
N THR A 97 26.86 -11.11 -11.06
CA THR A 97 27.46 -9.85 -11.51
C THR A 97 26.87 -8.68 -10.72
N THR A 98 27.38 -7.46 -10.93
CA THR A 98 26.77 -6.22 -10.41
C THR A 98 25.31 -6.04 -10.81
N ALA A 99 24.85 -6.73 -11.86
CA ALA A 99 23.47 -6.71 -12.31
C ALA A 99 22.55 -7.57 -11.44
N TYR A 100 23.07 -8.44 -10.55
CA TYR A 100 22.23 -9.28 -9.68
C TYR A 100 21.15 -8.45 -8.99
N GLY A 101 19.93 -8.98 -8.99
CA GLY A 101 18.77 -8.34 -8.39
C GLY A 101 18.14 -7.22 -9.22
N SER A 102 18.66 -6.90 -10.41
CA SER A 102 18.01 -5.97 -11.34
C SER A 102 16.61 -6.49 -11.66
N ILE A 103 15.58 -5.67 -11.44
CA ILE A 103 14.19 -6.07 -11.68
C ILE A 103 13.97 -6.17 -13.19
N THR A 104 13.79 -7.39 -13.70
CA THR A 104 13.50 -7.65 -15.12
C THR A 104 12.01 -7.60 -15.40
N SER A 105 11.18 -7.96 -14.42
CA SER A 105 9.73 -7.79 -14.44
C SER A 105 9.21 -7.63 -13.02
N TYR A 106 8.35 -6.64 -12.81
CA TYR A 106 7.60 -6.54 -11.56
C TYR A 106 6.55 -7.66 -11.41
N ASN A 107 6.19 -8.35 -12.50
CA ASN A 107 5.04 -9.26 -12.55
C ASN A 107 3.83 -8.61 -11.87
N ASN A 108 3.24 -9.24 -10.85
CA ASN A 108 2.14 -8.66 -10.08
C ASN A 108 2.60 -8.05 -8.73
N ALA A 109 3.90 -8.02 -8.42
CA ALA A 109 4.41 -7.49 -7.16
C ALA A 109 4.06 -6.01 -6.96
N GLY A 110 3.52 -5.69 -5.80
CA GLY A 110 2.99 -4.39 -5.42
C GLY A 110 1.62 -4.04 -6.01
N LEU A 111 1.09 -4.80 -6.98
CA LEU A 111 -0.25 -4.51 -7.52
C LEU A 111 -1.29 -4.59 -6.42
N TYR A 112 -2.23 -3.65 -6.43
CA TYR A 112 -3.33 -3.62 -5.50
C TYR A 112 -4.64 -3.18 -6.13
N GLU A 113 -5.74 -3.63 -5.54
CA GLU A 113 -7.08 -3.10 -5.79
C GLU A 113 -7.97 -3.22 -4.57
N PHE A 114 -9.01 -2.40 -4.52
CA PHE A 114 -10.02 -2.47 -3.48
C PHE A 114 -11.25 -3.21 -4.00
N ALA A 115 -11.85 -4.03 -3.15
CA ALA A 115 -13.04 -4.80 -3.50
C ALA A 115 -14.04 -4.85 -2.35
N CYS A 116 -15.30 -5.09 -2.70
CA CYS A 116 -16.37 -5.28 -1.73
C CYS A 116 -16.81 -6.75 -1.74
N VAL A 117 -16.97 -7.32 -0.55
CA VAL A 117 -17.45 -8.70 -0.37
C VAL A 117 -18.97 -8.72 -0.54
N SER A 118 -19.47 -9.56 -1.46
CA SER A 118 -20.91 -9.79 -1.66
C SER A 118 -21.42 -10.98 -0.86
N ALA A 119 -20.60 -12.02 -0.69
CA ALA A 119 -20.92 -13.20 0.10
C ALA A 119 -19.65 -13.89 0.60
N VAL A 120 -19.80 -14.73 1.62
CA VAL A 120 -18.76 -15.66 2.10
C VAL A 120 -19.38 -17.05 2.10
N PRO A 121 -19.31 -17.78 0.96
CA PRO A 121 -20.01 -19.05 0.81
C PRO A 121 -19.55 -20.12 1.82
N ASN A 122 -18.29 -20.07 2.24
CA ASN A 122 -17.70 -20.98 3.21
C ASN A 122 -16.41 -20.38 3.81
N ALA A 123 -15.77 -21.12 4.71
CA ALA A 123 -14.59 -20.65 5.43
C ALA A 123 -13.39 -20.30 4.52
N THR A 124 -13.29 -20.83 3.30
CA THR A 124 -12.12 -20.69 2.41
C THR A 124 -12.43 -19.98 1.09
N SER A 125 -13.60 -19.35 0.96
CA SER A 125 -14.00 -18.64 -0.24
C SER A 125 -14.75 -17.35 0.08
N ILE A 126 -14.42 -16.29 -0.67
CA ILE A 126 -15.14 -15.01 -0.67
C ILE A 126 -15.65 -14.73 -2.08
N THR A 127 -16.86 -14.18 -2.16
CA THR A 127 -17.44 -13.67 -3.41
C THR A 127 -17.37 -12.15 -3.40
N LEU A 128 -16.92 -11.56 -4.50
CA LEU A 128 -16.85 -10.13 -4.71
C LEU A 128 -18.13 -9.61 -5.36
N ALA A 129 -18.42 -8.35 -5.10
CA ALA A 129 -19.57 -7.67 -5.67
C ALA A 129 -19.28 -7.06 -7.07
N ALA A 130 -18.00 -6.91 -7.41
CA ALA A 130 -17.51 -6.57 -8.73
C ALA A 130 -16.33 -7.49 -9.08
N PRO A 131 -16.14 -7.84 -10.36
CA PRO A 131 -14.99 -8.64 -10.78
C PRO A 131 -13.68 -7.89 -10.54
N THR A 132 -12.60 -8.62 -10.27
CA THR A 132 -11.26 -8.03 -10.15
C THR A 132 -10.79 -7.42 -11.47
N VAL A 133 -10.05 -6.31 -11.37
CA VAL A 133 -9.46 -5.63 -12.53
C VAL A 133 -8.07 -6.18 -12.83
N ASN A 134 -7.34 -6.64 -11.81
CA ASN A 134 -6.02 -7.22 -11.95
C ASN A 134 -6.05 -8.75 -11.81
N ALA A 135 -4.98 -9.37 -12.30
CA ALA A 135 -4.62 -10.74 -11.94
C ALA A 135 -3.63 -10.72 -10.77
N TYR A 136 -3.69 -11.78 -9.97
CA TYR A 136 -2.79 -12.00 -8.83
C TYR A 136 -2.29 -13.44 -8.83
N THR A 137 -1.03 -13.61 -8.48
CA THR A 137 -0.36 -14.92 -8.42
C THR A 137 -0.14 -15.29 -6.97
N ALA A 138 -0.75 -16.37 -6.49
CA ALA A 138 -0.76 -16.76 -5.08
C ALA A 138 0.66 -16.94 -4.51
N THR A 139 1.58 -17.50 -5.31
CA THR A 139 2.98 -17.68 -4.93
C THR A 139 3.72 -16.35 -4.70
N GLY A 140 3.21 -15.24 -5.26
CA GLY A 140 3.66 -13.87 -5.00
C GLY A 140 3.18 -13.28 -3.67
N LYS A 141 2.69 -14.11 -2.74
CA LYS A 141 2.23 -13.71 -1.39
C LYS A 141 1.16 -12.63 -1.45
N VAL A 142 0.02 -12.97 -2.04
CA VAL A 142 -1.16 -12.10 -2.10
C VAL A 142 -1.87 -12.15 -0.76
N GLN A 143 -2.10 -10.98 -0.16
CA GLN A 143 -2.88 -10.84 1.05
C GLN A 143 -4.16 -10.04 0.82
N ILE A 144 -5.19 -10.42 1.57
CA ILE A 144 -6.46 -9.72 1.68
C ILE A 144 -6.46 -8.99 3.02
N VAL A 145 -6.59 -7.67 3.00
CA VAL A 145 -6.62 -6.81 4.19
C VAL A 145 -8.05 -6.29 4.38
N ARG A 146 -8.69 -6.61 5.51
CA ARG A 146 -10.03 -6.08 5.85
C ARG A 146 -9.91 -4.65 6.36
N ILE A 147 -10.69 -3.75 5.76
CA ILE A 147 -10.62 -2.31 6.01
C ILE A 147 -11.79 -1.88 6.90
N PRO A 148 -11.53 -1.27 8.07
CA PRO A 148 -12.57 -0.61 8.83
C PRO A 148 -13.08 0.64 8.11
N ARG A 149 -14.41 0.82 8.13
CA ARG A 149 -15.12 1.92 7.46
C ARG A 149 -15.77 2.81 8.52
N TYR A 150 -15.07 3.83 8.98
CA TYR A 150 -15.54 4.71 10.03
C TYR A 150 -16.33 5.91 9.49
N THR A 151 -17.18 6.51 10.32
CA THR A 151 -17.75 7.83 10.01
C THR A 151 -16.72 8.92 10.28
N THR A 152 -16.07 8.88 11.45
CA THR A 152 -14.91 9.71 11.80
C THR A 152 -13.88 8.86 12.56
N LEU A 153 -12.62 9.27 12.52
CA LEU A 153 -11.54 8.63 13.27
C LEU A 153 -10.77 9.70 14.07
N THR A 154 -10.65 9.51 15.37
CA THR A 154 -9.82 10.34 16.23
C THR A 154 -8.76 9.49 16.90
N VAL A 155 -7.50 9.93 16.87
CA VAL A 155 -6.40 9.31 17.62
C VAL A 155 -5.89 10.32 18.64
N ASN A 156 -6.08 9.99 19.93
CA ASN A 156 -5.72 10.84 21.06
C ASN A 156 -4.71 10.12 21.94
N SER A 157 -3.89 10.87 22.69
CA SER A 157 -2.88 10.30 23.59
C SER A 157 -3.48 9.36 24.63
N PRO A 158 -2.87 8.19 24.92
CA PRO A 158 -1.62 7.65 24.35
C PRO A 158 -1.82 6.77 23.09
N GLY A 159 -2.95 6.88 22.41
CA GLY A 159 -3.36 6.04 21.30
C GLY A 159 -2.42 6.06 20.09
N SER A 160 -2.28 4.91 19.43
CA SER A 160 -1.61 4.78 18.13
C SER A 160 -2.16 3.59 17.36
N ILE A 161 -2.12 3.68 16.04
CA ILE A 161 -2.53 2.61 15.12
C ILE A 161 -1.28 1.96 14.53
N ILE A 162 -1.20 0.62 14.55
CA ILE A 162 -0.11 -0.16 13.96
C ILE A 162 -0.65 -1.27 13.05
N ALA A 163 0.22 -1.84 12.22
CA ALA A 163 -0.04 -3.11 11.55
C ALA A 163 0.48 -4.29 12.40
N ALA A 164 0.05 -5.51 12.08
CA ALA A 164 0.89 -6.67 12.40
C ALA A 164 2.17 -6.60 11.54
N ALA A 165 3.33 -6.98 12.08
CA ALA A 165 4.55 -7.04 11.27
C ALA A 165 4.40 -8.02 10.11
N TRP A 166 4.99 -7.72 8.95
CA TRP A 166 5.07 -8.67 7.85
C TRP A 166 5.80 -9.94 8.29
N ASN A 167 5.17 -11.10 8.06
CA ASN A 167 5.67 -12.40 8.48
C ASN A 167 6.10 -13.33 7.32
N GLY A 168 6.12 -12.83 6.08
CA GLY A 168 6.34 -13.62 4.87
C GLY A 168 5.06 -14.07 4.16
N THR A 169 3.89 -13.87 4.78
CA THR A 169 2.59 -14.25 4.22
C THR A 169 1.56 -13.12 4.34
N THR A 170 1.46 -12.47 5.49
CA THR A 170 0.55 -11.34 5.76
C THR A 170 1.19 -10.30 6.67
N GLY A 171 0.55 -9.14 6.78
CA GLY A 171 0.97 -8.03 7.65
C GLY A 171 1.62 -6.88 6.89
N GLY A 172 2.17 -5.93 7.65
CA GLY A 172 2.87 -4.75 7.15
C GLY A 172 1.98 -3.66 6.56
N VAL A 173 0.65 -3.78 6.62
CA VAL A 173 -0.29 -2.86 5.96
C VAL A 173 -1.32 -2.30 6.95
N VAL A 174 -1.38 -0.97 7.08
CA VAL A 174 -2.53 -0.26 7.65
C VAL A 174 -3.37 0.31 6.51
N ALA A 175 -4.66 -0.03 6.48
CA ALA A 175 -5.62 0.51 5.53
C ALA A 175 -6.85 1.06 6.26
N ILE A 176 -7.24 2.32 5.98
CA ILE A 176 -8.33 3.03 6.66
C ILE A 176 -9.28 3.61 5.62
N GLU A 177 -10.59 3.50 5.85
CA GLU A 177 -11.58 4.32 5.16
C GLU A 177 -12.42 5.11 6.18
N THR A 178 -12.58 6.42 5.94
CA THR A 178 -13.57 7.25 6.64
C THR A 178 -14.50 7.97 5.66
N THR A 179 -15.76 8.22 6.05
CA THR A 179 -16.64 9.14 5.29
C THR A 179 -16.45 10.60 5.68
N GLY A 180 -16.01 10.87 6.90
CA GLY A 180 -15.77 12.20 7.43
C GLY A 180 -14.31 12.43 7.80
N ALA A 181 -14.09 13.38 8.70
CA ALA A 181 -12.77 13.84 9.10
C ALA A 181 -11.99 12.78 9.91
N ILE A 182 -10.66 12.90 9.84
CA ILE A 182 -9.72 12.18 10.69
C ILE A 182 -8.96 13.20 11.54
N ALA A 183 -8.95 13.05 12.85
CA ALA A 183 -8.18 13.88 13.77
C ALA A 183 -7.00 13.08 14.33
N LEU A 184 -5.78 13.45 13.94
CA LEU A 184 -4.53 12.84 14.41
C LEU A 184 -3.89 13.80 15.42
N ASN A 185 -4.15 13.59 16.72
CA ASN A 185 -3.77 14.52 17.77
C ASN A 185 -2.47 14.14 18.49
N VAL A 186 -1.77 13.11 18.01
CA VAL A 186 -0.54 12.59 18.62
C VAL A 186 0.54 12.25 17.63
N THR A 187 1.79 12.45 18.02
CA THR A 187 2.94 11.92 17.27
C THR A 187 2.81 10.42 17.13
N GLN A 188 3.08 9.90 15.93
CA GLN A 188 2.94 8.48 15.59
C GLN A 188 1.51 7.97 15.78
N SER A 189 0.51 8.80 15.43
CA SER A 189 -0.91 8.41 15.42
C SER A 189 -1.13 7.16 14.56
N VAL A 190 -0.41 7.04 13.45
CA VAL A 190 -0.28 5.80 12.67
C VAL A 190 1.21 5.49 12.55
N ASN A 191 1.62 4.31 13.00
CA ASN A 191 3.00 3.89 13.07
C ASN A 191 3.20 2.49 12.49
N VAL A 192 3.86 2.42 11.34
CA VAL A 192 4.28 1.16 10.71
C VAL A 192 5.79 1.10 10.52
N ASN A 193 6.55 1.77 11.39
CA ASN A 193 8.01 1.74 11.37
C ASN A 193 8.52 0.30 11.56
N GLY A 194 9.41 -0.17 10.68
CA GLY A 194 10.01 -1.51 10.79
C GLY A 194 9.05 -2.69 10.63
N LEU A 195 7.82 -2.46 10.18
CA LEU A 195 6.79 -3.50 10.01
C LEU A 195 6.70 -4.07 8.58
N GLY A 196 7.60 -3.64 7.69
CA GLY A 196 7.72 -4.06 6.29
C GLY A 196 8.59 -5.32 6.12
N PHE A 197 9.24 -5.46 4.96
CA PHE A 197 10.05 -6.64 4.66
C PHE A 197 11.19 -6.83 5.68
N ARG A 198 11.46 -8.09 6.03
CA ARG A 198 12.41 -8.48 7.08
C ARG A 198 13.85 -8.21 6.64
N GLY A 199 14.70 -7.79 7.57
CA GLY A 199 16.14 -7.73 7.33
C GLY A 199 16.77 -9.11 7.19
N GLY A 200 17.95 -9.18 6.59
CA GLY A 200 18.73 -10.41 6.45
C GLY A 200 19.05 -11.02 7.81
N ALA A 201 18.92 -12.34 7.91
CA ALA A 201 19.21 -13.06 9.13
C ALA A 201 20.71 -13.14 9.39
N LEU A 202 21.08 -13.26 10.67
CA LEU A 202 22.45 -13.58 11.05
C LEU A 202 22.76 -15.03 10.71
N ASP A 203 23.92 -15.23 10.13
CA ASP A 203 24.65 -16.47 10.18
C ASP A 203 26.04 -16.21 10.77
N ASN A 204 26.69 -17.28 11.22
CA ASN A 204 27.99 -17.20 11.88
C ASN A 204 29.00 -18.07 11.14
N ASN A 205 29.15 -17.77 9.86
CA ASN A 205 30.07 -18.44 8.98
C ASN A 205 30.70 -17.42 8.01
N THR A 206 31.94 -17.67 7.61
CA THR A 206 32.67 -16.75 6.74
C THR A 206 33.79 -17.47 5.99
N SER A 207 34.39 -16.80 5.01
CA SER A 207 35.54 -17.30 4.27
C SER A 207 36.79 -17.28 5.15
N THR A 208 37.77 -18.12 4.83
CA THR A 208 39.06 -18.09 5.55
C THR A 208 39.70 -16.71 5.47
N ALA A 209 40.10 -16.14 6.61
CA ALA A 209 40.88 -14.91 6.67
C ALA A 209 42.19 -15.05 5.87
N ASP A 210 42.66 -13.93 5.27
CA ASP A 210 43.81 -13.89 4.36
C ASP A 210 43.65 -14.81 3.12
N GLY A 211 42.42 -15.22 2.81
CA GLY A 211 42.07 -16.10 1.70
C GLY A 211 41.95 -15.38 0.37
N THR A 212 41.35 -16.05 -0.62
CA THR A 212 40.95 -15.38 -1.87
C THR A 212 39.75 -14.49 -1.60
N VAL A 213 39.85 -13.21 -1.98
CA VAL A 213 38.79 -12.21 -1.81
C VAL A 213 37.46 -12.69 -2.39
N VAL A 214 36.40 -12.69 -1.58
CA VAL A 214 35.08 -13.09 -2.04
C VAL A 214 34.38 -11.90 -2.69
N THR A 215 34.28 -11.94 -4.02
CA THR A 215 33.67 -10.86 -4.83
C THR A 215 32.28 -11.21 -5.36
N THR A 216 31.71 -12.33 -4.92
CA THR A 216 30.46 -12.87 -5.45
C THR A 216 29.25 -12.01 -5.11
N TYR A 217 28.31 -11.88 -6.03
CA TYR A 217 27.03 -11.18 -5.85
C TYR A 217 25.92 -12.12 -5.40
N ARG A 218 26.07 -13.42 -5.65
CA ARG A 218 25.17 -14.47 -5.20
C ARG A 218 25.95 -15.73 -4.83
N SER A 219 25.50 -16.45 -3.82
CA SER A 219 26.04 -17.76 -3.46
C SER A 219 24.99 -18.63 -2.75
N THR A 220 25.24 -19.94 -2.79
CA THR A 220 24.57 -20.96 -1.98
C THR A 220 25.33 -21.27 -0.69
N SER A 221 26.57 -20.79 -0.56
CA SER A 221 27.45 -21.03 0.59
C SER A 221 27.41 -19.85 1.55
N SER A 222 27.16 -20.11 2.84
CA SER A 222 27.29 -19.10 3.89
C SER A 222 28.73 -18.70 4.19
N ASN A 223 29.73 -19.45 3.69
CA ASN A 223 31.13 -18.99 3.79
C ASN A 223 31.38 -17.77 2.90
N ASP A 224 30.57 -17.54 1.87
CA ASP A 224 30.87 -16.52 0.86
C ASP A 224 30.29 -15.14 1.25
N GLY A 225 29.43 -15.09 2.27
CA GLY A 225 28.81 -13.87 2.75
C GLY A 225 27.51 -14.10 3.49
N ALA A 226 27.03 -13.04 4.14
CA ALA A 226 25.82 -13.01 4.92
C ALA A 226 24.52 -13.05 4.09
N GLU A 227 23.40 -13.25 4.79
CA GLU A 227 22.08 -13.22 4.16
C GLU A 227 21.62 -11.83 3.70
N LYS A 228 20.93 -11.81 2.56
CA LYS A 228 20.29 -10.60 1.99
C LYS A 228 18.97 -10.26 2.70
N GLY A 229 18.60 -8.99 2.67
CA GLY A 229 17.29 -8.54 3.11
C GLY A 229 16.14 -9.03 2.22
N GLU A 230 14.95 -9.15 2.80
CA GLU A 230 13.72 -9.50 2.09
C GLU A 230 13.29 -8.36 1.14
N SER A 231 12.72 -8.75 0.00
CA SER A 231 12.35 -7.84 -1.08
C SER A 231 11.07 -8.27 -1.80
N ILE A 232 10.68 -7.51 -2.83
CA ILE A 232 9.62 -7.91 -3.77
C ILE A 232 9.97 -9.17 -4.58
N ALA A 233 11.23 -9.60 -4.61
CA ALA A 233 11.65 -10.84 -5.27
C ALA A 233 11.57 -12.08 -4.35
N GLY A 234 11.29 -11.88 -3.05
CA GLY A 234 11.16 -12.94 -2.07
C GLY A 234 12.09 -12.79 -0.87
N TYR A 235 12.31 -13.89 -0.16
CA TYR A 235 13.29 -14.01 0.91
C TYR A 235 14.02 -15.36 0.79
N GLN A 236 14.84 -15.72 1.80
CA GLN A 236 15.49 -17.03 1.99
C GLN A 236 15.12 -18.12 0.95
N THR A 237 13.98 -18.80 1.11
CA THR A 237 13.54 -19.89 0.22
C THR A 237 13.46 -19.49 -1.25
N GLU A 238 12.91 -18.31 -1.56
CA GLU A 238 12.87 -17.80 -2.93
C GLU A 238 14.27 -17.45 -3.46
N TYR A 239 15.20 -16.98 -2.61
CA TYR A 239 16.58 -16.72 -2.99
C TYR A 239 17.42 -17.99 -3.16
N ASP A 240 17.10 -19.08 -2.45
CA ASP A 240 17.75 -20.38 -2.65
C ASP A 240 17.52 -20.91 -4.05
N ALA A 241 16.29 -20.78 -4.56
CA ALA A 241 15.95 -21.15 -5.94
C ALA A 241 16.72 -20.32 -6.98
N LEU A 242 17.27 -19.17 -6.57
CA LEU A 242 18.10 -18.28 -7.37
C LEU A 242 19.59 -18.39 -7.04
N ASN A 243 20.01 -19.39 -6.24
CA ASN A 243 21.37 -19.57 -5.75
C ASN A 243 21.97 -18.29 -5.14
N GLY A 244 21.13 -17.53 -4.43
CA GLY A 244 21.45 -16.15 -4.06
C GLY A 244 21.03 -15.73 -2.67
N ARG A 245 20.85 -16.68 -1.75
CA ARG A 245 20.65 -16.36 -0.33
C ARG A 245 21.80 -15.50 0.22
N TYR A 246 23.04 -15.85 -0.15
CA TYR A 246 24.27 -15.24 0.37
C TYR A 246 25.02 -14.38 -0.63
N GLY A 247 25.78 -13.40 -0.13
CA GLY A 247 26.66 -12.53 -0.90
C GLY A 247 26.11 -11.13 -1.20
N ARG A 248 26.94 -10.29 -1.83
CA ARG A 248 26.78 -8.83 -1.84
C ARG A 248 25.71 -8.23 -2.73
N GLY A 249 25.15 -8.99 -3.66
CA GLY A 249 24.18 -8.46 -4.61
C GLY A 249 22.89 -8.04 -3.91
N ALA A 250 22.39 -6.83 -4.17
CA ALA A 250 21.09 -6.41 -3.66
C ALA A 250 19.95 -7.09 -4.44
N ALA A 251 19.12 -7.90 -3.78
CA ALA A 251 17.98 -8.55 -4.40
C ALA A 251 16.78 -7.59 -4.48
N ALA A 252 16.50 -7.05 -5.67
CA ALA A 252 15.52 -5.97 -5.85
C ALA A 252 15.71 -4.87 -4.79
N ASN A 253 14.67 -4.55 -4.02
CA ASN A 253 14.75 -3.50 -2.99
C ASN A 253 15.35 -3.95 -1.64
N GLY A 254 15.68 -5.23 -1.47
CA GLY A 254 16.39 -5.75 -0.31
C GLY A 254 17.90 -5.53 -0.42
N GLY A 255 18.53 -5.15 0.69
CA GLY A 255 19.98 -4.94 0.75
C GLY A 255 20.75 -6.25 0.60
N GLY A 256 21.92 -6.19 -0.04
CA GLY A 256 22.85 -7.31 -0.13
C GLY A 256 23.48 -7.63 1.23
N GLY A 257 23.82 -8.89 1.48
CA GLY A 257 24.64 -9.25 2.66
C GLY A 257 26.08 -8.76 2.48
N GLY A 258 26.85 -8.66 3.56
CA GLY A 258 28.30 -8.53 3.43
C GLY A 258 28.92 -9.81 2.87
N ASN A 259 29.96 -9.73 2.03
CA ASN A 259 30.73 -10.91 1.69
C ASN A 259 31.72 -11.28 2.81
N GLY A 260 32.21 -12.51 2.81
CA GLY A 260 33.37 -12.89 3.62
C GLY A 260 34.65 -12.18 3.17
N HIS A 261 35.56 -11.79 4.06
CA HIS A 261 35.55 -11.98 5.52
C HIS A 261 35.00 -10.76 6.27
N ASN A 262 33.86 -10.88 6.96
CA ASN A 262 33.30 -9.87 7.86
C ASN A 262 33.10 -8.48 7.22
N ALA A 263 32.46 -8.41 6.04
CA ALA A 263 32.03 -7.15 5.44
C ALA A 263 30.63 -6.71 5.89
N GLY A 264 30.36 -5.41 5.82
CA GLY A 264 29.10 -4.81 6.24
C GLY A 264 27.91 -5.14 5.33
N GLY A 265 26.70 -5.21 5.92
CA GLY A 265 25.45 -5.39 5.18
C GLY A 265 24.97 -4.11 4.48
N GLY A 266 24.37 -4.25 3.28
CA GLY A 266 23.78 -3.15 2.52
C GLY A 266 22.41 -2.73 3.06
N GLY A 267 22.06 -1.44 2.97
CA GLY A 267 20.75 -0.94 3.39
C GLY A 267 19.63 -1.31 2.42
N GLY A 268 18.42 -1.53 2.91
CA GLY A 268 17.21 -1.73 2.09
C GLY A 268 16.72 -0.43 1.44
N SER A 269 15.68 -0.52 0.61
CA SER A 269 15.17 0.66 -0.13
C SER A 269 13.68 0.56 -0.49
N ASN A 270 13.14 1.65 -1.05
CA ASN A 270 11.80 1.67 -1.63
C ASN A 270 11.63 2.74 -2.72
N GLY A 271 11.38 4.02 -2.42
CA GLY A 271 10.96 4.98 -3.45
C GLY A 271 12.07 5.35 -4.44
N ASN A 272 11.78 5.36 -5.76
CA ASN A 272 12.71 5.87 -6.76
C ASN A 272 12.64 7.39 -6.92
N ASN A 273 13.74 8.08 -6.60
CA ASN A 273 13.87 9.53 -6.72
C ASN A 273 14.35 10.02 -8.11
N GLY A 274 14.54 9.11 -9.08
CA GLY A 274 14.97 9.42 -10.43
C GLY A 274 16.49 9.45 -10.66
N VAL A 275 17.31 9.32 -9.61
CA VAL A 275 18.77 9.17 -9.74
C VAL A 275 19.10 7.74 -10.19
N THR A 276 20.13 7.57 -11.02
CA THR A 276 20.60 6.25 -11.44
C THR A 276 21.06 5.41 -10.25
N TYR A 277 20.66 4.14 -10.22
CA TYR A 277 21.10 3.19 -9.21
C TYR A 277 22.47 2.61 -9.62
N THR A 278 23.45 2.66 -8.71
CA THR A 278 24.75 2.00 -8.88
C THR A 278 25.02 0.91 -7.83
N GLY A 279 24.20 0.85 -6.78
CA GLY A 279 24.37 -0.08 -5.64
C GLY A 279 25.39 0.38 -4.60
N THR A 280 26.14 1.45 -4.88
CA THR A 280 27.24 1.93 -4.03
C THR A 280 26.81 2.99 -3.01
N GLY A 281 25.55 3.41 -3.02
CA GLY A 281 25.03 4.45 -2.12
C GLY A 281 25.65 5.84 -2.32
N ASN A 282 25.58 6.67 -1.28
CA ASN A 282 26.05 8.05 -1.30
C ASN A 282 27.15 8.24 -0.23
N PRO A 283 28.42 8.43 -0.63
CA PRO A 283 29.53 8.63 0.30
C PRO A 283 29.33 9.85 1.19
N SER A 284 29.58 9.68 2.49
CA SER A 284 29.55 10.81 3.42
C SER A 284 30.83 11.63 3.31
N THR A 285 30.67 12.95 3.22
CA THR A 285 31.75 13.95 3.28
C THR A 285 31.53 14.95 4.42
N SER A 286 30.76 14.56 5.45
CA SER A 286 30.54 15.40 6.64
C SER A 286 31.85 15.78 7.35
N THR A 287 32.89 14.96 7.19
CA THR A 287 34.29 15.32 7.44
C THR A 287 34.99 15.50 6.10
N ALA A 288 35.52 16.70 5.83
CA ALA A 288 36.10 17.04 4.53
C ALA A 288 37.24 16.09 4.09
N ALA A 289 38.05 15.61 5.05
CA ALA A 289 39.15 14.69 4.79
C ALA A 289 38.71 13.34 4.21
N TRP A 290 37.47 12.89 4.49
CA TRP A 290 36.95 11.60 3.98
C TRP A 290 36.89 11.53 2.46
N ALA A 291 36.86 12.67 1.77
CA ALA A 291 36.95 12.71 0.31
C ALA A 291 38.25 12.06 -0.21
N ASN A 292 39.36 12.16 0.54
CA ASN A 292 40.62 11.53 0.17
C ASN A 292 40.48 9.99 0.19
N ALA A 293 39.97 9.43 1.29
CA ALA A 293 39.74 7.99 1.44
C ALA A 293 38.81 7.43 0.35
N TRP A 294 37.68 8.12 0.08
CA TRP A 294 36.76 7.69 -0.98
C TRP A 294 37.42 7.66 -2.36
N ASN A 295 38.24 8.66 -2.67
CA ASN A 295 38.87 8.75 -3.98
C ASN A 295 40.05 7.78 -4.17
N LEU A 296 40.53 7.13 -3.10
CA LEU A 296 41.47 6.01 -3.19
C LEU A 296 40.81 4.72 -3.68
N GLU A 297 39.52 4.53 -3.41
CA GLU A 297 38.77 3.39 -3.94
C GLU A 297 38.48 3.55 -5.43
N ALA A 298 37.99 4.72 -5.83
CA ALA A 298 37.75 5.06 -7.23
C ALA A 298 37.79 6.57 -7.45
N ILE A 299 38.28 6.98 -8.62
CA ILE A 299 38.37 8.40 -9.00
C ILE A 299 36.98 9.06 -8.91
N ASN A 300 36.92 10.20 -8.19
CA ASN A 300 35.70 11.01 -7.96
C ASN A 300 34.58 10.32 -7.17
N PHE A 301 34.86 9.19 -6.52
CA PHE A 301 33.84 8.46 -5.78
C PHE A 301 33.22 9.29 -4.65
N ALA A 302 33.97 10.19 -4.01
CA ALA A 302 33.49 11.09 -2.95
C ALA A 302 32.26 11.95 -3.34
N THR A 303 32.06 12.16 -4.65
CA THR A 303 30.94 12.94 -5.20
C THR A 303 29.92 12.10 -5.96
N SER A 304 30.12 10.78 -5.99
CA SER A 304 29.21 9.86 -6.65
C SER A 304 27.85 9.83 -5.93
N THR A 305 26.81 9.54 -6.70
CA THR A 305 25.44 9.43 -6.16
C THR A 305 24.79 8.16 -6.67
N SER A 306 24.03 7.50 -5.80
CA SER A 306 23.17 6.38 -6.14
C SER A 306 21.80 6.58 -5.52
N SER A 307 20.75 6.31 -6.28
CA SER A 307 19.43 6.04 -5.68
C SER A 307 19.44 4.75 -4.85
N GLY A 308 18.40 4.52 -4.05
CA GLY A 308 18.24 3.31 -3.25
C GLY A 308 18.96 3.34 -1.90
N GLY A 309 19.29 2.14 -1.40
CA GLY A 309 20.03 1.96 -0.15
C GLY A 309 21.52 2.30 -0.29
N GLY A 310 22.18 2.51 0.84
CA GLY A 310 23.61 2.62 0.96
C GLY A 310 24.28 1.25 0.99
N ARG A 311 25.50 1.14 0.49
CA ARG A 311 26.28 -0.10 0.62
C ARG A 311 26.87 -0.27 2.02
N GLY A 312 27.11 -1.51 2.41
CA GLY A 312 27.91 -1.85 3.58
C GLY A 312 29.40 -1.58 3.39
N GLY A 313 30.13 -1.55 4.49
CA GLY A 313 31.55 -1.24 4.53
C GLY A 313 32.45 -2.38 4.11
N TYR A 314 33.75 -2.11 4.15
CA TYR A 314 34.81 -3.03 3.73
C TYR A 314 34.91 -4.28 4.61
N SER A 315 35.62 -5.30 4.14
CA SER A 315 35.94 -6.50 4.93
C SER A 315 36.97 -6.20 6.04
N TYR A 316 37.28 -7.23 6.81
CA TYR A 316 38.26 -7.21 7.90
C TYR A 316 39.65 -6.67 7.49
N GLY A 317 40.29 -5.93 8.40
CA GLY A 317 41.70 -5.55 8.33
C GLY A 317 42.36 -5.70 9.70
N SER A 318 43.61 -6.21 9.73
CA SER A 318 44.32 -6.61 10.96
C SER A 318 45.46 -5.67 11.38
N ALA A 319 45.74 -4.63 10.60
CA ALA A 319 46.80 -3.67 10.84
C ALA A 319 46.32 -2.22 10.74
N ASN A 320 46.93 -1.35 11.55
CA ASN A 320 46.70 0.08 11.50
C ASN A 320 47.47 0.70 10.35
N GLN A 321 46.77 1.37 9.44
CA GLN A 321 47.34 2.19 8.37
C GLN A 321 46.55 3.50 8.29
N ASP A 322 47.04 4.49 7.54
CA ASP A 322 46.29 5.72 7.32
C ASP A 322 45.29 5.56 6.17
N ALA A 323 44.00 5.48 6.50
CA ALA A 323 42.92 5.32 5.53
C ALA A 323 42.75 6.51 4.57
N LEU A 324 43.38 7.65 4.84
CA LEU A 324 43.38 8.81 3.93
C LEU A 324 44.45 8.71 2.84
N THR A 325 45.42 7.79 2.97
CA THR A 325 46.54 7.64 2.03
C THR A 325 46.75 6.21 1.54
N VAL A 326 46.23 5.20 2.23
CA VAL A 326 46.32 3.79 1.85
C VAL A 326 44.95 3.25 1.44
N ALA A 327 44.85 2.84 0.17
CA ALA A 327 43.60 2.34 -0.41
C ALA A 327 43.13 1.02 0.25
N PRO A 328 41.81 0.75 0.27
CA PRO A 328 41.29 -0.60 0.52
C PRO A 328 41.87 -1.62 -0.51
N GLY A 329 42.07 -2.87 -0.09
CA GLY A 329 42.69 -3.92 -0.89
C GLY A 329 44.22 -3.85 -0.97
N ASN A 330 44.87 -3.00 -0.16
CA ASN A 330 46.33 -2.99 -0.04
C ASN A 330 46.79 -3.98 1.03
N ASN A 331 47.77 -4.84 0.69
CA ASN A 331 48.35 -5.83 1.58
C ASN A 331 48.83 -5.29 2.94
N SER A 332 49.19 -4.01 3.05
CA SER A 332 49.61 -3.40 4.32
C SER A 332 48.53 -3.39 5.41
N TRP A 333 47.26 -3.48 5.03
CA TRP A 333 46.15 -3.61 5.97
C TRP A 333 46.11 -4.96 6.69
N GLY A 334 46.77 -5.99 6.14
CA GLY A 334 46.69 -7.37 6.63
C GLY A 334 45.26 -7.93 6.65
N GLY A 335 45.10 -9.20 7.03
CA GLY A 335 43.77 -9.81 7.08
C GLY A 335 43.14 -9.85 5.68
N ASP A 336 41.88 -9.45 5.59
CA ASP A 336 41.14 -9.34 4.33
C ASP A 336 41.26 -7.94 3.70
N GLN A 337 42.34 -7.23 4.06
CA GLN A 337 42.85 -6.02 3.42
C GLN A 337 41.85 -4.87 3.28
N ARG A 338 40.76 -4.87 4.07
CA ARG A 338 39.64 -3.94 3.90
C ARG A 338 39.12 -3.94 2.46
N ASP A 339 38.95 -5.11 1.86
CA ASP A 339 38.43 -5.22 0.51
C ASP A 339 37.02 -4.63 0.38
N ASN A 340 36.75 -4.02 -0.77
CA ASN A 340 35.46 -3.40 -1.08
C ASN A 340 34.41 -4.44 -1.49
N VAL A 341 34.01 -5.26 -0.52
CA VAL A 341 33.09 -6.39 -0.70
C VAL A 341 31.83 -6.32 0.16
N GLY A 342 31.56 -5.15 0.76
CA GLY A 342 30.31 -4.86 1.45
C GLY A 342 29.07 -5.00 0.56
N GLY A 343 27.95 -5.32 1.21
CA GLY A 343 26.65 -5.56 0.57
C GLY A 343 26.15 -4.33 -0.19
N PHE A 344 25.65 -4.52 -1.41
CA PHE A 344 25.05 -3.44 -2.18
C PHE A 344 23.76 -2.94 -1.53
N GLY A 345 23.52 -1.64 -1.62
CA GLY A 345 22.26 -1.06 -1.20
C GLY A 345 21.10 -1.55 -2.07
N GLY A 346 19.91 -1.71 -1.49
CA GLY A 346 18.69 -2.10 -2.18
C GLY A 346 18.35 -1.16 -3.34
N ARG A 347 17.77 -1.71 -4.41
CA ARG A 347 17.33 -0.97 -5.59
C ARG A 347 16.03 -0.22 -5.33
N PRO A 348 15.92 1.06 -5.71
CA PRO A 348 14.65 1.75 -5.61
C PRO A 348 13.62 1.12 -6.56
N LEU A 349 12.35 1.31 -6.22
CA LEU A 349 11.17 0.79 -6.88
C LEU A 349 10.41 1.93 -7.55
N ASN A 350 10.01 1.66 -8.79
CA ASN A 350 9.13 2.54 -9.54
C ASN A 350 7.69 2.33 -9.06
N VAL A 351 7.16 3.33 -8.37
CA VAL A 351 5.74 3.39 -8.00
C VAL A 351 4.95 3.99 -9.16
N ALA A 352 4.45 3.13 -10.04
CA ALA A 352 3.67 3.49 -11.21
C ALA A 352 2.32 2.76 -11.24
N GLY A 353 1.27 3.47 -11.68
CA GLY A 353 -0.09 2.94 -11.72
C GLY A 353 -0.57 2.49 -10.32
N ASN A 354 -1.09 1.27 -10.25
CA ASN A 354 -1.69 0.71 -9.03
C ASN A 354 -0.70 -0.17 -8.26
N ARG A 355 0.55 0.31 -8.09
CA ARG A 355 1.56 -0.42 -7.31
C ARG A 355 1.96 0.32 -6.05
N LEU A 356 2.10 -0.42 -4.94
CA LEU A 356 2.66 0.07 -3.68
C LEU A 356 3.46 -1.05 -3.02
N PHE A 357 4.49 -0.68 -2.28
CA PHE A 357 5.45 -1.65 -1.74
C PHE A 357 5.72 -1.41 -0.25
N LEU A 358 6.09 -2.47 0.46
CA LEU A 358 6.79 -2.34 1.73
C LEU A 358 8.23 -1.88 1.49
N GLY A 359 8.83 -1.25 2.50
CA GLY A 359 10.27 -1.02 2.52
C GLY A 359 11.02 -2.35 2.50
N GLY A 360 12.11 -2.44 1.73
CA GLY A 360 12.98 -3.61 1.70
C GLY A 360 13.80 -3.74 2.98
N GLY A 361 14.11 -4.97 3.39
CA GLY A 361 15.02 -5.21 4.50
C GLY A 361 16.46 -4.84 4.15
N GLY A 362 17.24 -4.42 5.15
CA GLY A 362 18.70 -4.37 5.02
C GLY A 362 19.31 -5.78 5.00
N GLY A 363 20.49 -5.94 4.43
CA GLY A 363 21.26 -7.17 4.52
C GLY A 363 22.00 -7.29 5.87
N ALA A 364 22.31 -8.52 6.27
CA ALA A 364 23.14 -8.76 7.44
C ALA A 364 24.62 -8.44 7.16
N GLY A 365 25.37 -8.16 8.22
CA GLY A 365 26.84 -8.18 8.17
C GLY A 365 27.34 -9.62 8.31
N ASP A 366 28.48 -9.90 7.69
CA ASP A 366 29.15 -11.21 7.76
C ASP A 366 29.86 -11.40 9.10
N ALA A 367 29.94 -12.64 9.59
CA ALA A 367 30.38 -12.93 10.95
C ALA A 367 30.94 -14.34 11.16
N ASN A 368 31.87 -14.48 12.10
CA ASN A 368 32.37 -15.77 12.59
C ASN A 368 32.61 -15.84 14.11
N ASN A 369 32.43 -14.74 14.83
CA ASN A 369 32.64 -14.65 16.27
C ASN A 369 31.34 -14.45 17.08
N SER A 370 30.19 -14.63 16.44
CA SER A 370 28.84 -14.39 17.00
C SER A 370 28.65 -12.95 17.46
N ALA A 371 29.37 -12.03 16.80
CA ALA A 371 29.40 -10.60 17.05
C ALA A 371 28.73 -9.78 15.92
N GLY A 372 28.25 -10.42 14.85
CA GLY A 372 27.64 -9.75 13.71
C GLY A 372 26.29 -9.06 13.98
N GLY A 373 25.85 -8.23 13.03
CA GLY A 373 24.56 -7.54 13.08
C GLY A 373 23.57 -7.96 11.99
N ALA A 374 22.33 -8.28 12.39
CA ALA A 374 21.22 -8.51 11.48
C ALA A 374 20.84 -7.24 10.69
N GLY A 375 20.25 -7.42 9.51
CA GLY A 375 19.69 -6.32 8.74
C GLY A 375 18.46 -5.70 9.42
N GLY A 376 18.24 -4.40 9.21
CA GLY A 376 17.03 -3.70 9.68
C GLY A 376 15.81 -4.04 8.84
N ASN A 377 14.65 -4.24 9.48
CA ASN A 377 13.38 -4.40 8.76
C ASN A 377 12.97 -3.11 8.05
N GLY A 378 12.37 -3.22 6.87
CA GLY A 378 11.82 -2.08 6.15
C GLY A 378 10.55 -1.51 6.79
N GLY A 379 10.15 -0.31 6.37
CA GLY A 379 8.89 0.31 6.80
C GLY A 379 7.66 -0.33 6.17
N GLY A 380 6.54 -0.31 6.89
CA GLY A 380 5.27 -0.83 6.39
C GLY A 380 4.57 0.09 5.37
N LEU A 381 3.34 -0.24 5.04
CA LEU A 381 2.48 0.50 4.12
C LEU A 381 1.29 1.09 4.88
N VAL A 382 0.99 2.36 4.62
CA VAL A 382 -0.22 3.04 5.08
C VAL A 382 -1.03 3.48 3.87
N PHE A 383 -2.30 3.10 3.81
CA PHE A 383 -3.25 3.61 2.83
C PHE A 383 -4.47 4.19 3.54
N ILE A 384 -4.68 5.50 3.42
CA ILE A 384 -5.82 6.20 4.01
C ILE A 384 -6.73 6.69 2.90
N ILE A 385 -8.01 6.32 2.96
CA ILE A 385 -9.07 6.94 2.19
C ILE A 385 -9.91 7.81 3.12
N ALA A 386 -9.76 9.13 3.02
CA ALA A 386 -10.43 10.09 3.89
C ALA A 386 -11.56 10.80 3.14
N GLY A 387 -12.77 10.72 3.70
CA GLY A 387 -13.93 11.44 3.16
C GLY A 387 -13.97 12.92 3.53
N GLY A 388 -13.14 13.39 4.47
CA GLY A 388 -13.01 14.80 4.87
C GLY A 388 -11.57 15.20 5.20
N ASN A 389 -11.40 16.31 5.93
CA ASN A 389 -10.07 16.80 6.32
C ASN A 389 -9.32 15.82 7.25
N ILE A 390 -8.00 15.79 7.12
CA ILE A 390 -7.11 15.18 8.12
C ILE A 390 -6.48 16.32 8.93
N THR A 391 -6.82 16.41 10.21
CA THR A 391 -6.49 17.53 11.12
C THR A 391 -5.67 17.06 12.32
N GLY A 392 -5.24 18.01 13.15
CA GLY A 392 -4.42 17.77 14.35
C GLY A 392 -2.94 18.07 14.13
N GLY A 393 -2.10 17.77 15.12
CA GLY A 393 -0.64 17.98 15.09
C GLY A 393 0.18 16.68 15.08
N GLY A 394 -0.49 15.56 14.82
CA GLY A 394 0.10 14.24 14.87
C GLY A 394 0.93 13.84 13.66
N SER A 395 1.35 12.57 13.63
CA SER A 395 2.14 12.06 12.52
C SER A 395 1.73 10.66 12.04
N ILE A 396 2.06 10.38 10.78
CA ILE A 396 1.98 9.08 10.13
C ILE A 396 3.41 8.66 9.77
N THR A 397 3.89 7.52 10.29
CA THR A 397 5.28 7.10 10.12
C THR A 397 5.39 5.67 9.58
N ALA A 398 6.22 5.51 8.55
CA ALA A 398 6.55 4.26 7.88
C ALA A 398 8.06 4.15 7.66
N ASN A 399 8.86 4.48 8.67
CA ASN A 399 10.33 4.46 8.58
C ASN A 399 10.89 3.03 8.59
N GLY A 400 12.04 2.83 7.96
CA GLY A 400 12.82 1.61 8.14
C GLY A 400 13.46 1.54 9.53
N SER A 401 13.67 0.32 10.04
CA SER A 401 14.43 0.08 11.27
C SER A 401 15.93 0.22 11.03
N ALA A 402 16.66 0.63 12.06
CA ALA A 402 18.12 0.58 12.02
C ALA A 402 18.63 -0.85 11.84
N GLY A 403 19.78 -1.00 11.18
CA GLY A 403 20.54 -2.24 11.18
C GLY A 403 21.12 -2.50 12.57
N ALA A 404 21.32 -3.77 12.93
CA ALA A 404 21.91 -4.09 14.22
C ALA A 404 23.41 -3.76 14.22
N ASN A 405 23.88 -3.17 15.32
CA ASN A 405 25.31 -3.00 15.59
C ASN A 405 25.98 -4.36 15.80
N SER A 406 27.31 -4.39 15.68
CA SER A 406 28.09 -5.53 16.17
C SER A 406 27.89 -5.70 17.68
N VAL A 407 27.87 -6.93 18.18
CA VAL A 407 27.66 -7.27 19.59
C VAL A 407 28.86 -8.04 20.17
N GLY A 408 28.91 -8.25 21.49
CA GLY A 408 29.96 -9.08 22.10
C GLY A 408 31.37 -8.51 21.91
N GLY A 409 32.26 -9.27 21.27
CA GLY A 409 33.63 -8.86 20.97
C GLY A 409 33.75 -7.74 19.93
N HIS A 410 32.65 -7.43 19.22
CA HIS A 410 32.56 -6.39 18.20
C HIS A 410 33.49 -6.55 16.99
N ASN A 411 34.04 -7.76 16.81
CA ASN A 411 34.99 -8.13 15.77
C ASN A 411 34.33 -8.88 14.61
N ASP A 412 33.12 -8.47 14.26
CA ASP A 412 32.31 -8.95 13.14
C ASP A 412 31.54 -7.75 12.56
N ALA A 413 30.98 -7.91 11.36
CA ALA A 413 30.32 -6.80 10.69
C ALA A 413 28.86 -6.58 11.13
N PRO A 414 28.43 -5.31 11.25
CA PRO A 414 27.03 -4.94 11.48
C PRO A 414 26.16 -4.99 10.22
N GLY A 415 24.84 -4.97 10.44
CA GLY A 415 23.83 -5.05 9.37
C GLY A 415 23.43 -3.69 8.79
N GLY A 416 22.91 -3.70 7.57
CA GLY A 416 22.38 -2.51 6.90
C GLY A 416 21.01 -2.08 7.43
N GLY A 417 20.69 -0.80 7.31
CA GLY A 417 19.38 -0.25 7.73
C GLY A 417 18.25 -0.60 6.76
N GLY A 418 17.02 -0.75 7.27
CA GLY A 418 15.85 -1.03 6.44
C GLY A 418 15.41 0.15 5.59
N GLY A 419 14.79 -0.11 4.44
CA GLY A 419 14.23 0.93 3.58
C GLY A 419 12.96 1.55 4.15
N GLY A 420 12.68 2.82 3.82
CA GLY A 420 11.41 3.46 4.13
C GLY A 420 10.22 2.75 3.46
N GLY A 421 9.06 2.80 4.10
CA GLY A 421 7.82 2.21 3.63
C GLY A 421 7.05 3.10 2.64
N SER A 422 5.74 2.85 2.52
CA SER A 422 4.86 3.64 1.65
C SER A 422 3.73 4.29 2.44
N VAL A 423 3.43 5.56 2.17
CA VAL A 423 2.24 6.25 2.70
C VAL A 423 1.45 6.85 1.54
N VAL A 424 0.20 6.40 1.39
CA VAL A 424 -0.76 6.98 0.45
C VAL A 424 -1.95 7.53 1.20
N ILE A 425 -2.27 8.80 0.91
CA ILE A 425 -3.47 9.46 1.43
C ILE A 425 -4.32 9.92 0.26
N TYR A 426 -5.50 9.30 0.14
CA TYR A 426 -6.54 9.71 -0.77
C TYR A 426 -7.63 10.48 -0.02
N ASN A 427 -7.59 11.80 -0.05
CA ASN A 427 -8.71 12.65 0.34
C ASN A 427 -9.72 12.70 -0.81
N ARG A 428 -10.92 12.13 -0.60
CA ARG A 428 -12.08 12.27 -1.49
C ARG A 428 -12.62 13.69 -1.44
N SER A 429 -12.63 14.28 -0.24
CA SER A 429 -12.92 15.69 -0.01
C SER A 429 -12.03 16.22 1.12
N GLY A 430 -11.73 17.52 1.10
CA GLY A 430 -10.87 18.16 2.10
C GLY A 430 -9.37 18.07 1.81
N ASN A 431 -8.56 18.37 2.83
CA ASN A 431 -7.11 18.47 2.77
C ASN A 431 -6.43 17.78 3.97
N VAL A 432 -5.17 17.38 3.79
CA VAL A 432 -4.26 17.10 4.90
C VAL A 432 -3.70 18.40 5.46
N ALA A 433 -3.89 18.65 6.76
CA ALA A 433 -3.43 19.87 7.41
C ALA A 433 -1.90 20.01 7.40
N ASN A 434 -1.40 21.24 7.35
CA ASN A 434 0.03 21.55 7.36
C ASN A 434 0.74 21.23 8.69
N THR A 435 -0.04 21.07 9.75
CA THR A 435 0.41 20.64 11.09
C THR A 435 0.66 19.14 11.20
N ILE A 436 0.26 18.36 10.19
CA ILE A 436 0.55 16.92 10.13
C ILE A 436 1.95 16.69 9.54
N SER A 437 2.67 15.72 10.11
CA SER A 437 3.92 15.21 9.52
C SER A 437 3.74 13.78 9.02
N ILE A 438 4.30 13.50 7.85
CA ILE A 438 4.31 12.19 7.21
C ILE A 438 5.75 11.80 6.95
N GLN A 439 6.16 10.61 7.42
CA GLN A 439 7.54 10.15 7.34
C GLN A 439 7.61 8.75 6.76
N ALA A 440 8.51 8.55 5.80
CA ALA A 440 8.90 7.25 5.28
C ALA A 440 10.41 7.26 5.02
N ASN A 441 11.19 7.50 6.07
CA ASN A 441 12.65 7.59 5.99
C ASN A 441 13.29 6.19 6.05
N GLY A 442 14.49 6.04 5.51
CA GLY A 442 15.30 4.84 5.72
C GLY A 442 15.76 4.71 7.19
N GLY A 443 16.22 3.51 7.55
CA GLY A 443 16.86 3.23 8.84
C GLY A 443 18.39 3.40 8.78
N VAL A 444 19.00 3.80 9.89
CA VAL A 444 20.47 3.97 9.97
C VAL A 444 21.18 2.61 9.89
N GLY A 445 22.33 2.55 9.22
CA GLY A 445 23.17 1.34 9.21
C GLY A 445 23.77 1.04 10.58
N GLY A 446 24.02 -0.23 10.89
CA GLY A 446 24.60 -0.64 12.16
C GLY A 446 26.07 -0.22 12.30
N ASN A 447 26.48 0.10 13.52
CA ASN A 447 27.85 0.46 13.88
C ASN A 447 28.69 -0.77 14.23
N GLN A 448 29.96 -0.74 13.86
CA GLN A 448 30.96 -1.65 14.38
C GLN A 448 31.58 -0.98 15.62
N LEU A 449 31.56 -1.69 16.76
CA LEU A 449 31.84 -1.11 18.08
C LEU A 449 33.18 -1.59 18.67
N ILE A 450 34.10 -2.02 17.82
CA ILE A 450 35.40 -2.52 18.28
C ILE A 450 36.28 -1.37 18.78
N THR A 451 37.20 -1.66 19.70
CA THR A 451 38.16 -0.68 20.26
C THR A 451 39.61 -1.11 20.16
N SER A 452 39.88 -2.23 19.48
CA SER A 452 41.20 -2.75 19.19
C SER A 452 41.67 -2.33 17.78
N ASN A 453 42.85 -2.82 17.41
CA ASN A 453 43.46 -2.64 16.09
C ASN A 453 42.95 -3.72 15.11
N GLU A 454 41.68 -3.62 14.76
CA GLU A 454 40.94 -4.50 13.84
C GLU A 454 39.79 -3.71 13.21
N SER A 455 39.49 -3.89 11.92
CA SER A 455 38.67 -2.93 11.17
C SER A 455 37.69 -3.52 10.15
N GLU A 456 36.55 -4.02 10.62
CA GLU A 456 35.41 -4.36 9.76
C GLU A 456 34.60 -3.12 9.35
N GLY A 457 33.92 -3.23 8.21
CA GLY A 457 33.06 -2.22 7.64
C GLY A 457 31.68 -2.13 8.30
N PRO A 458 31.18 -0.93 8.62
CA PRO A 458 29.83 -0.71 9.12
C PRO A 458 28.69 -1.05 8.14
N GLY A 459 27.44 -0.99 8.62
CA GLY A 459 26.26 -1.22 7.80
C GLY A 459 25.91 0.00 6.92
N GLY A 460 25.38 -0.26 5.73
CA GLY A 460 24.86 0.77 4.83
C GLY A 460 23.55 1.37 5.32
N GLY A 461 23.32 2.66 5.04
CA GLY A 461 22.08 3.34 5.40
C GLY A 461 20.89 2.92 4.52
N GLY A 462 19.69 2.82 5.07
CA GLY A 462 18.48 2.53 4.30
C GLY A 462 18.07 3.68 3.39
N GLY A 463 17.53 3.36 2.21
CA GLY A 463 16.94 4.33 1.29
C GLY A 463 15.56 4.80 1.73
N GLY A 464 15.17 6.00 1.29
CA GLY A 464 13.86 6.59 1.59
C GLY A 464 12.69 5.87 0.91
N GLY A 465 11.52 6.11 1.48
CA GLY A 465 10.24 5.51 1.11
C GLY A 465 9.46 6.27 0.04
N TYR A 466 8.17 6.00 -0.02
CA TYR A 466 7.24 6.65 -0.94
C TYR A 466 6.12 7.37 -0.17
N ILE A 467 5.86 8.64 -0.49
CA ILE A 467 4.74 9.39 0.09
C ILE A 467 3.94 10.06 -1.03
N ALA A 468 2.66 9.71 -1.16
CA ALA A 468 1.75 10.38 -2.09
C ALA A 468 0.44 10.79 -1.43
N ILE A 469 0.03 12.04 -1.64
CA ILE A 469 -1.24 12.59 -1.12
C ILE A 469 -2.00 13.29 -2.24
N THR A 470 -3.33 13.28 -2.21
CA THR A 470 -4.12 14.01 -3.21
C THR A 470 -4.16 15.52 -2.98
N SER A 471 -4.21 15.98 -1.72
CA SER A 471 -4.42 17.39 -1.40
C SER A 471 -3.86 17.77 -0.01
N GLY A 472 -3.63 19.08 0.20
CA GLY A 472 -3.07 19.63 1.43
C GLY A 472 -1.55 19.89 1.38
N THR A 473 -1.00 20.38 2.49
CA THR A 473 0.42 20.78 2.58
C THR A 473 1.10 20.30 3.88
N PRO A 474 0.98 19.01 4.26
CA PRO A 474 1.70 18.47 5.41
C PRO A 474 3.22 18.47 5.15
N THR A 475 3.99 18.38 6.22
CA THR A 475 5.42 18.07 6.09
C THR A 475 5.57 16.61 5.63
N ARG A 476 6.37 16.37 4.59
CA ARG A 476 6.63 15.03 4.04
C ARG A 476 8.13 14.77 4.01
N THR A 477 8.59 13.69 4.64
CA THR A 477 10.00 13.28 4.63
C THR A 477 10.16 11.87 4.10
N VAL A 478 11.03 11.74 3.09
CA VAL A 478 11.42 10.48 2.45
C VAL A 478 12.94 10.40 2.38
N ASN A 479 13.61 10.75 3.47
CA ASN A 479 15.07 10.83 3.50
C ASN A 479 15.67 9.42 3.48
N GLY A 480 16.81 9.28 2.80
CA GLY A 480 17.72 8.18 3.08
C GLY A 480 18.38 8.39 4.45
N ALA A 481 18.88 7.32 5.03
CA ALA A 481 19.54 7.36 6.33
C ALA A 481 21.06 7.25 6.20
N ALA A 482 21.75 7.68 7.26
CA ALA A 482 23.20 7.56 7.37
C ALA A 482 23.65 6.09 7.39
N ASN A 483 24.86 5.84 6.88
CA ASN A 483 25.61 4.62 7.22
C ASN A 483 25.94 4.57 8.71
N GLY A 484 26.27 3.36 9.17
CA GLY A 484 26.95 3.19 10.45
C GLY A 484 28.40 3.64 10.41
N THR A 485 29.04 3.61 11.56
CA THR A 485 30.46 3.95 11.77
C THR A 485 31.19 2.84 12.52
N THR A 486 32.51 2.79 12.37
CA THR A 486 33.40 1.96 13.19
C THR A 486 34.04 2.79 14.31
N SER A 487 34.20 2.20 15.49
CA SER A 487 35.01 2.75 16.59
C SER A 487 36.44 2.19 16.65
N SER A 488 36.85 1.43 15.64
CA SER A 488 38.18 0.84 15.52
C SER A 488 39.28 1.89 15.69
N THR A 489 40.31 1.53 16.45
CA THR A 489 41.50 2.37 16.61
C THR A 489 42.38 2.39 15.35
N ALA A 490 42.12 1.51 14.38
CA ALA A 490 42.87 1.38 13.13
C ALA A 490 42.42 2.32 12.00
N VAL A 491 41.25 2.96 12.12
CA VAL A 491 40.65 3.78 11.04
C VAL A 491 39.89 5.00 11.60
N THR A 492 40.40 5.60 12.67
CA THR A 492 39.76 6.74 13.37
C THR A 492 39.53 7.96 12.46
N GLU A 493 40.35 8.10 11.43
CA GLU A 493 40.35 9.16 10.42
C GLU A 493 39.29 8.93 9.32
N PHE A 494 38.74 7.72 9.20
CA PHE A 494 37.74 7.34 8.21
C PHE A 494 36.71 6.34 8.77
N THR A 495 35.94 6.81 9.75
CA THR A 495 34.94 5.99 10.46
C THR A 495 33.79 5.42 9.62
N PRO A 496 33.44 5.92 8.41
CA PRO A 496 32.52 5.19 7.53
C PRO A 496 33.06 3.83 7.09
N ASN A 497 34.39 3.67 7.03
CA ASN A 497 35.09 2.44 6.62
C ASN A 497 34.41 1.70 5.45
N GLY A 498 34.11 2.44 4.37
CA GLY A 498 33.50 1.90 3.15
C GLY A 498 31.98 1.98 3.08
N ALA A 499 31.28 2.14 4.21
CA ALA A 499 29.82 2.19 4.27
C ALA A 499 29.28 3.55 3.81
N THR A 500 28.13 3.56 3.14
CA THR A 500 27.54 4.78 2.55
C THR A 500 26.09 5.01 2.96
N ALA A 501 25.64 6.26 2.85
CA ALA A 501 24.27 6.63 3.16
C ALA A 501 23.31 6.18 2.05
N GLY A 502 22.07 5.89 2.44
CA GLY A 502 20.98 5.69 1.50
C GLY A 502 20.54 7.02 0.86
N ALA A 503 19.92 6.94 -0.31
CA ALA A 503 19.33 8.10 -0.98
C ALA A 503 17.91 8.38 -0.49
N SER A 504 17.44 9.60 -0.73
CA SER A 504 16.03 9.94 -0.60
C SER A 504 15.15 9.09 -1.52
N GLY A 505 13.91 8.89 -1.09
CA GLY A 505 12.85 8.28 -1.88
C GLY A 505 12.03 9.32 -2.62
N LEU A 506 10.75 9.04 -2.83
CA LEU A 506 9.87 9.83 -3.69
C LEU A 506 8.68 10.39 -2.92
N SER A 507 8.44 11.70 -3.06
CA SER A 507 7.18 12.31 -2.64
C SER A 507 6.50 13.00 -3.82
N GLN A 508 5.22 12.73 -4.02
CA GLN A 508 4.46 13.26 -5.16
C GLN A 508 2.97 13.47 -4.84
N THR A 509 2.23 13.98 -5.81
CA THR A 509 0.77 14.00 -5.77
C THR A 509 0.23 12.62 -6.11
N TYR A 510 -0.72 12.12 -5.33
CA TYR A 510 -1.38 10.86 -5.62
C TYR A 510 -2.43 11.05 -6.71
N SER A 511 -2.39 10.21 -7.74
CA SER A 511 -3.47 10.08 -8.72
C SER A 511 -4.19 8.75 -8.48
N PRO A 512 -5.47 8.75 -8.10
CA PRO A 512 -6.18 7.52 -7.78
C PRO A 512 -6.21 6.53 -8.94
N ALA A 513 -5.95 5.26 -8.62
CA ALA A 513 -6.18 4.11 -9.49
C ALA A 513 -7.61 4.07 -10.06
N SER A 514 -7.79 3.62 -11.30
CA SER A 514 -9.14 3.39 -11.89
C SER A 514 -9.99 2.40 -11.06
N SER A 515 -9.35 1.46 -10.35
CA SER A 515 -9.99 0.47 -9.46
C SER A 515 -10.57 1.08 -8.17
N LEU A 516 -10.26 2.33 -7.86
CA LEU A 516 -10.94 3.08 -6.80
C LEU A 516 -12.29 3.65 -7.27
N PHE A 517 -12.62 3.55 -8.55
CA PHE A 517 -13.86 4.08 -9.10
C PHE A 517 -14.81 2.94 -9.43
N ILE A 518 -16.08 3.13 -9.10
CA ILE A 518 -17.13 2.12 -9.36
C ILE A 518 -17.90 2.57 -10.58
N ALA A 519 -18.04 1.66 -11.55
CA ALA A 519 -18.91 1.90 -12.68
C ALA A 519 -20.37 1.91 -12.22
N VAL A 520 -21.07 3.02 -12.45
CA VAL A 520 -22.52 3.14 -12.20
C VAL A 520 -23.21 3.19 -13.54
N SER A 521 -24.01 2.18 -13.85
CA SER A 521 -24.77 2.12 -15.10
C SER A 521 -26.24 1.87 -14.87
N GLY A 522 -27.04 2.34 -15.83
CA GLY A 522 -28.48 2.14 -15.87
C GLY A 522 -29.04 2.30 -17.27
N THR A 523 -30.36 2.19 -17.37
CA THR A 523 -31.08 2.34 -18.64
C THR A 523 -32.28 3.24 -18.45
N VAL A 524 -32.35 4.29 -19.26
CA VAL A 524 -33.50 5.14 -19.56
C VAL A 524 -34.45 4.43 -20.50
N LEU A 525 -35.57 3.98 -19.96
CA LEU A 525 -36.63 3.35 -20.76
C LEU A 525 -37.68 4.37 -21.21
N ASN A 526 -38.51 3.94 -22.14
CA ASN A 526 -39.77 4.51 -22.55
C ASN A 526 -40.86 3.45 -22.33
N ASP A 527 -41.52 3.55 -21.19
CA ASP A 527 -42.70 2.86 -20.75
C ASP A 527 -43.95 3.47 -21.41
N ALA A 528 -44.53 2.73 -22.35
CA ALA A 528 -45.70 3.17 -23.10
C ALA A 528 -46.98 3.20 -22.25
N ASN A 529 -47.06 2.44 -21.15
CA ASN A 529 -48.26 2.35 -20.31
C ASN A 529 -48.22 3.32 -19.12
N GLY A 530 -47.08 3.98 -18.88
CA GLY A 530 -46.91 4.99 -17.86
C GLY A 530 -47.07 4.48 -16.43
N HIS A 531 -46.50 3.30 -16.15
CA HIS A 531 -46.47 2.63 -14.86
C HIS A 531 -47.83 2.20 -14.29
N THR A 532 -48.86 2.14 -15.14
CA THR A 532 -50.23 1.76 -14.73
C THR A 532 -50.34 0.31 -14.24
N ASP A 533 -49.37 -0.54 -14.56
CA ASP A 533 -49.26 -1.93 -14.10
C ASP A 533 -48.37 -2.10 -12.85
N ASN A 534 -47.91 -0.99 -12.25
CA ASN A 534 -46.90 -0.97 -11.18
C ASN A 534 -45.59 -1.68 -11.56
N LEU A 535 -45.30 -1.80 -12.86
CA LEU A 535 -44.02 -2.31 -13.36
C LEU A 535 -43.27 -1.21 -14.11
N ILE A 536 -41.98 -1.17 -13.84
CA ILE A 536 -40.98 -0.34 -14.49
C ILE A 536 -40.42 -1.17 -15.67
N ASN A 537 -40.94 -0.94 -16.88
CA ASN A 537 -40.60 -1.70 -18.09
C ASN A 537 -40.58 -0.81 -19.35
N GLY A 538 -40.28 -1.36 -20.53
CA GLY A 538 -40.34 -0.61 -21.80
C GLY A 538 -39.07 -0.71 -22.66
N THR A 539 -38.95 0.20 -23.63
CA THR A 539 -37.83 0.23 -24.61
C THR A 539 -36.84 1.34 -24.28
N GLY A 540 -35.54 1.06 -24.35
CA GLY A 540 -34.52 2.06 -24.08
C GLY A 540 -34.56 3.25 -25.05
N SER A 541 -34.43 4.48 -24.54
CA SER A 541 -34.50 5.70 -25.34
C SER A 541 -33.68 6.85 -24.75
N ASN A 542 -33.10 7.68 -25.61
CA ASN A 542 -32.48 8.96 -25.23
C ASN A 542 -33.22 10.19 -25.77
N LEU A 543 -34.46 10.02 -26.24
CA LEU A 543 -35.27 11.08 -26.84
C LEU A 543 -34.55 11.86 -27.98
N GLY A 544 -33.82 11.15 -28.84
CA GLY A 544 -33.11 11.79 -29.96
C GLY A 544 -31.82 12.50 -29.54
N GLY A 545 -31.19 12.03 -28.47
CA GLY A 545 -29.89 12.54 -28.00
C GLY A 545 -29.96 13.71 -27.04
N THR A 546 -31.13 14.01 -26.47
CA THR A 546 -31.32 15.18 -25.60
C THR A 546 -31.21 14.86 -24.10
N LEU A 547 -31.03 13.59 -23.73
CA LEU A 547 -31.01 13.16 -22.32
C LEU A 547 -29.59 12.96 -21.78
N TYR A 548 -29.42 13.39 -20.53
CA TYR A 548 -28.22 13.26 -19.73
C TYR A 548 -28.56 12.75 -18.34
N VAL A 549 -27.60 12.11 -17.70
CA VAL A 549 -27.71 11.67 -16.31
C VAL A 549 -26.58 12.28 -15.51
N SER A 550 -26.92 12.93 -14.40
CA SER A 550 -25.97 13.41 -13.41
C SER A 550 -25.90 12.48 -12.22
N ALA A 551 -24.70 12.24 -11.72
CA ALA A 551 -24.46 11.68 -10.40
C ALA A 551 -24.27 12.85 -9.43
N VAL A 552 -25.14 12.93 -8.42
CA VAL A 552 -25.26 14.09 -7.53
C VAL A 552 -24.99 13.67 -6.11
N GLN A 553 -24.04 14.32 -5.44
CA GLN A 553 -23.70 14.06 -4.05
C GLN A 553 -23.96 15.32 -3.23
N SER A 554 -24.84 15.24 -2.23
CA SER A 554 -25.18 16.38 -1.36
C SER A 554 -25.51 17.66 -2.15
N ALA A 555 -26.39 17.53 -3.17
CA ALA A 555 -26.79 18.58 -4.12
C ALA A 555 -25.69 19.11 -5.06
N THR A 556 -24.48 18.54 -5.05
CA THR A 556 -23.40 18.90 -5.98
C THR A 556 -23.33 17.87 -7.12
N VAL A 557 -23.26 18.34 -8.38
CA VAL A 557 -23.05 17.46 -9.54
C VAL A 557 -21.59 17.01 -9.57
N ILE A 558 -21.37 15.70 -9.54
CA ILE A 558 -20.03 15.09 -9.51
C ILE A 558 -19.61 14.61 -10.88
N ALA A 559 -20.54 14.05 -11.65
CA ALA A 559 -20.31 13.69 -13.05
C ALA A 559 -21.63 13.78 -13.82
N THR A 560 -21.53 13.99 -15.13
CA THR A 560 -22.67 13.95 -16.06
C THR A 560 -22.28 13.16 -17.29
N VAL A 561 -23.16 12.26 -17.73
CA VAL A 561 -22.95 11.42 -18.92
C VAL A 561 -24.16 11.47 -19.85
N PRO A 562 -23.98 11.38 -21.18
CA PRO A 562 -25.09 11.29 -22.12
C PRO A 562 -25.79 9.93 -22.03
N VAL A 563 -27.10 9.93 -22.30
CA VAL A 563 -27.88 8.71 -22.50
C VAL A 563 -27.71 8.23 -23.94
N GLN A 564 -27.30 6.98 -24.11
CA GLN A 564 -27.09 6.34 -25.41
C GLN A 564 -28.42 6.05 -26.12
N SER A 565 -28.39 5.83 -27.44
CA SER A 565 -29.61 5.63 -28.25
C SER A 565 -30.49 4.47 -27.78
N ASN A 566 -29.89 3.43 -27.19
CA ASN A 566 -30.56 2.29 -26.57
C ASN A 566 -31.00 2.57 -25.11
N GLY A 567 -30.97 3.83 -24.67
CA GLY A 567 -31.32 4.25 -23.32
C GLY A 567 -30.22 4.05 -22.26
N THR A 568 -29.10 3.39 -22.55
CA THR A 568 -28.12 3.11 -21.50
C THR A 568 -27.30 4.34 -21.13
N PHE A 569 -26.85 4.40 -19.88
CA PHE A 569 -25.83 5.36 -19.42
C PHE A 569 -24.85 4.64 -18.49
N THR A 570 -23.61 5.11 -18.48
CA THR A 570 -22.55 4.57 -17.61
C THR A 570 -21.64 5.69 -17.15
N PHE A 571 -21.50 5.84 -15.84
CA PHE A 571 -20.41 6.57 -15.22
C PHE A 571 -19.26 5.60 -14.97
N THR A 572 -18.07 5.84 -15.51
CA THR A 572 -16.91 4.93 -15.39
C THR A 572 -15.92 5.35 -14.31
N THR A 573 -16.01 6.59 -13.82
CA THR A 573 -15.01 7.20 -12.92
C THR A 573 -15.66 7.87 -11.71
N LEU A 574 -16.78 7.36 -11.20
CA LEU A 574 -17.37 7.91 -9.98
C LEU A 574 -16.53 7.53 -8.77
N PRO A 575 -16.08 8.49 -7.96
CA PRO A 575 -15.45 8.17 -6.68
C PRO A 575 -16.39 7.30 -5.84
N PRO A 576 -15.88 6.55 -4.85
CA PRO A 576 -16.78 5.84 -3.95
C PRO A 576 -17.60 6.85 -3.15
N GLY A 577 -18.92 6.72 -3.20
CA GLY A 577 -19.86 7.71 -2.69
C GLY A 577 -21.29 7.20 -2.72
N THR A 578 -22.16 7.93 -2.03
CA THR A 578 -23.61 7.86 -2.25
C THR A 578 -23.96 8.98 -3.23
N TYR A 579 -24.55 8.60 -4.37
CA TYR A 579 -24.97 9.54 -5.40
C TYR A 579 -26.43 9.35 -5.74
N ASP A 580 -27.18 10.43 -5.74
CA ASP A 580 -28.46 10.45 -6.41
C ASP A 580 -28.22 10.43 -7.91
N VAL A 581 -28.97 9.59 -8.62
CA VAL A 581 -28.92 9.52 -10.08
C VAL A 581 -30.06 10.36 -10.61
N VAL A 582 -29.72 11.47 -11.25
CA VAL A 582 -30.67 12.49 -11.68
C VAL A 582 -30.76 12.47 -13.21
N LEU A 583 -31.95 12.22 -13.75
CA LEU A 583 -32.21 12.32 -15.19
C LEU A 583 -32.59 13.77 -15.56
N HIS A 584 -31.91 14.34 -16.55
CA HIS A 584 -32.14 15.70 -17.02
C HIS A 584 -31.84 15.89 -18.52
N ASN A 585 -31.99 17.11 -19.04
CA ASN A 585 -31.79 17.45 -20.45
C ASN A 585 -30.72 18.53 -20.70
N ASN A 586 -29.72 18.63 -19.82
CA ASN A 586 -28.67 19.66 -19.87
C ASN A 586 -27.28 19.03 -19.91
N ALA A 587 -26.52 19.21 -20.98
CA ALA A 587 -25.18 18.65 -21.13
C ALA A 587 -24.19 19.10 -20.03
N ALA A 588 -24.39 20.27 -19.43
CA ALA A 588 -23.53 20.79 -18.37
C ALA A 588 -23.76 20.11 -16.99
N GLY A 589 -24.80 19.28 -16.84
CA GLY A 589 -25.17 18.64 -15.58
C GLY A 589 -26.15 19.44 -14.75
N GLN A 590 -26.99 18.76 -13.96
CA GLN A 590 -27.93 19.38 -13.01
C GLN A 590 -28.15 18.52 -11.76
N ALA A 591 -28.33 19.17 -10.62
CA ALA A 591 -28.67 18.51 -9.36
C ALA A 591 -30.16 18.15 -9.24
N THR A 592 -31.00 18.66 -10.16
CA THR A 592 -32.45 18.47 -10.18
C THR A 592 -32.89 17.90 -11.54
N SER A 593 -33.96 17.11 -11.52
CA SER A 593 -34.48 16.50 -12.74
C SER A 593 -35.25 17.51 -13.59
N THR A 594 -34.84 17.65 -14.86
CA THR A 594 -35.49 18.49 -15.88
C THR A 594 -35.64 17.74 -17.20
N MET A 595 -36.86 17.60 -17.69
CA MET A 595 -37.13 16.84 -18.91
C MET A 595 -37.56 17.77 -20.06
N PRO A 596 -37.35 17.36 -21.34
CA PRO A 596 -37.83 18.13 -22.49
C PRO A 596 -39.35 18.38 -22.45
N ALA A 597 -39.82 19.45 -23.07
CA ALA A 597 -41.26 19.75 -23.13
C ALA A 597 -42.07 18.56 -23.68
N ASN A 598 -43.28 18.36 -23.16
CA ASN A 598 -44.19 17.26 -23.52
C ASN A 598 -43.74 15.85 -23.10
N THR A 599 -42.84 15.76 -22.12
CA THR A 599 -42.50 14.49 -21.45
C THR A 599 -43.04 14.49 -20.02
N ARG A 600 -43.42 13.33 -19.50
CA ARG A 600 -43.92 13.17 -18.12
C ARG A 600 -43.22 12.03 -17.44
N ARG A 601 -42.70 12.22 -16.25
CA ARG A 601 -42.15 11.13 -15.43
C ARG A 601 -43.31 10.22 -15.00
N THR A 602 -43.12 8.92 -15.12
CA THR A 602 -44.16 7.90 -14.84
C THR A 602 -43.75 6.97 -13.71
N ALA A 603 -42.45 6.71 -13.57
CA ALA A 603 -41.86 5.93 -12.50
C ALA A 603 -40.35 6.19 -12.44
N GLU A 604 -39.73 5.87 -11.30
CA GLU A 604 -38.30 5.63 -11.19
C GLU A 604 -38.00 4.63 -10.07
N GLY A 605 -36.81 4.04 -10.07
CA GLY A 605 -36.35 3.23 -8.94
C GLY A 605 -35.30 2.20 -9.31
N ALA A 606 -34.70 1.58 -8.28
CA ALA A 606 -33.67 0.56 -8.45
C ALA A 606 -34.22 -0.86 -8.72
N THR A 607 -35.55 -1.02 -8.70
CA THR A 607 -36.25 -2.30 -8.93
C THR A 607 -37.35 -2.09 -9.97
N THR A 608 -37.95 -3.19 -10.44
CA THR A 608 -39.11 -3.13 -11.33
C THR A 608 -40.37 -2.57 -10.68
N ALA A 609 -40.41 -2.38 -9.35
CA ALA A 609 -41.56 -1.83 -8.64
C ALA A 609 -41.45 -0.32 -8.36
N GLY A 610 -40.30 0.29 -8.68
CA GLY A 610 -40.03 1.70 -8.41
C GLY A 610 -39.74 2.04 -6.95
N ASP A 611 -39.50 3.32 -6.67
CA ASP A 611 -39.24 3.85 -5.33
C ASP A 611 -40.47 4.51 -4.66
N GLY A 612 -41.62 4.50 -5.36
CA GLY A 612 -42.88 5.05 -4.88
C GLY A 612 -43.01 6.58 -5.03
N THR A 613 -41.99 7.24 -5.57
CA THR A 613 -42.04 8.64 -5.99
C THR A 613 -41.86 8.77 -7.50
N VAL A 614 -42.28 9.92 -8.06
CA VAL A 614 -42.18 10.20 -9.51
C VAL A 614 -41.55 11.58 -9.75
N ASN A 615 -40.28 11.71 -9.37
CA ASN A 615 -39.47 12.91 -9.36
C ASN A 615 -38.25 12.82 -10.32
N GLY A 616 -37.95 11.66 -10.91
CA GLY A 616 -36.83 11.48 -11.84
C GLY A 616 -35.45 11.48 -11.18
N ILE A 617 -35.43 11.24 -9.87
CA ILE A 617 -34.26 11.14 -9.01
C ILE A 617 -34.32 9.80 -8.32
N VAL A 618 -33.42 8.89 -8.72
CA VAL A 618 -33.26 7.64 -7.97
C VAL A 618 -32.35 7.92 -6.79
N VAL A 619 -32.97 8.08 -5.62
CA VAL A 619 -32.22 8.35 -4.38
C VAL A 619 -31.32 7.17 -4.07
N SER A 620 -30.05 7.45 -3.83
CA SER A 620 -29.15 6.42 -3.35
C SER A 620 -29.20 6.27 -1.84
N LYS A 621 -29.77 5.15 -1.40
CA LYS A 621 -29.70 4.72 0.00
C LYS A 621 -28.47 3.88 0.33
N TYR A 622 -27.59 3.62 -0.65
CA TYR A 622 -26.45 2.70 -0.49
C TYR A 622 -25.22 3.28 -1.14
N TYR A 623 -24.10 3.22 -0.43
CA TYR A 623 -22.82 3.46 -1.06
C TYR A 623 -22.54 2.36 -2.06
N LEU A 624 -22.00 2.77 -3.19
CA LEU A 624 -21.67 1.86 -4.27
C LEU A 624 -20.63 0.86 -3.80
N CYS A 625 -21.02 -0.40 -3.90
CA CYS A 625 -20.17 -1.59 -3.83
C CYS A 625 -20.74 -2.72 -4.70
N SER A 626 -21.85 -2.51 -5.42
CA SER A 626 -22.35 -3.38 -6.49
C SER A 626 -23.01 -2.52 -7.56
N GLY A 627 -22.81 -2.90 -8.81
CA GLY A 627 -23.50 -2.33 -9.96
C GLY A 627 -24.95 -2.81 -10.02
N TYR A 628 -25.81 -1.90 -10.50
CA TYR A 628 -27.15 -2.03 -11.08
C TYR A 628 -28.09 -1.00 -10.46
N ARG A 629 -28.34 0.09 -11.20
CA ARG A 629 -29.52 0.94 -10.97
C ARG A 629 -30.14 1.32 -12.31
N VAL A 630 -31.31 0.75 -12.55
CA VAL A 630 -32.20 1.04 -13.67
C VAL A 630 -32.78 2.45 -13.49
N VAL A 631 -33.04 3.20 -14.57
CA VAL A 631 -33.76 4.49 -14.53
C VAL A 631 -34.82 4.49 -15.62
N VAL A 632 -36.03 3.98 -15.42
CA VAL A 632 -37.04 3.94 -16.49
C VAL A 632 -37.76 5.29 -16.62
N TRP A 633 -38.15 5.67 -17.83
CA TRP A 633 -39.11 6.74 -18.10
C TRP A 633 -40.23 6.19 -19.00
N GLY A 634 -41.35 6.89 -19.16
CA GLY A 634 -42.46 6.49 -20.03
C GLY A 634 -43.17 7.65 -20.70
N LYS A 635 -43.46 7.51 -22.01
CA LYS A 635 -44.21 8.48 -22.80
C LYS A 635 -45.67 8.03 -22.90
N GLN A 636 -46.60 8.80 -22.34
CA GLN A 636 -47.98 8.78 -22.84
C GLN A 636 -48.05 9.67 -24.09
N THR A 637 -48.29 9.08 -25.26
CA THR A 637 -48.80 9.84 -26.41
C THR A 637 -50.23 10.28 -26.11
N THR A 638 -50.47 11.58 -26.17
CA THR A 638 -51.78 12.23 -26.02
C THR A 638 -52.85 11.60 -26.90
N GLY A 639 -53.98 11.24 -26.29
CA GLY A 639 -55.16 10.75 -26.98
C GLY A 639 -56.40 10.65 -26.09
N PHE A 640 -56.72 11.71 -25.32
CA PHE A 640 -58.11 11.88 -24.84
C PHE A 640 -58.92 12.52 -25.97
N TYR A 641 -59.79 11.74 -26.61
CA TYR A 641 -61.03 12.30 -27.17
C TYR A 641 -62.06 12.28 -26.05
N GLN A 642 -62.44 13.47 -25.56
CA GLN A 642 -63.66 13.65 -24.80
C GLN A 642 -64.62 14.47 -25.68
N LEU A 643 -65.75 13.88 -26.06
CA LEU A 643 -66.91 14.61 -26.57
C LEU A 643 -68.12 14.16 -25.75
N HIS A 644 -68.69 15.10 -24.99
CA HIS A 644 -69.94 14.94 -24.25
C HIS A 644 -71.15 15.09 -25.19
N GLY A 645 -72.04 14.09 -25.17
CA GLY A 645 -73.52 14.18 -25.05
C GLY A 645 -74.39 14.71 -26.20
N GLN A 646 -75.49 14.01 -26.50
CA GLN A 646 -76.88 14.48 -26.38
C GLN A 646 -77.88 13.30 -26.36
N TRP A 647 -78.98 13.48 -25.62
CA TRP A 647 -80.22 12.71 -25.70
C TRP A 647 -81.14 13.31 -26.78
N PHE A 648 -81.99 12.43 -27.33
CA PHE A 648 -82.83 12.50 -28.54
C PHE A 648 -82.14 12.22 -29.87
#